data_AF-A0A2E8UQQ4-F1
#
_entry.id   AF-A0A2E8UQQ4-F1
#
_cell.length_a   1.000
_cell.length_b   1.000
_cell.length_c   1.000
_cell.angle_alpha   90.00
_cell.angle_beta   90.00
_cell.angle_gamma   90.00
#
_symmetry.space_group_name_H-M   'P 1'
#
loop_
_entity.id
_entity.type
_entity.pdbx_description
1 polymer ?
#
loop_
_entity_poly.entity_id
_entity_poly.type
_entity_poly.pdbx_seq_one_letter_code
_entity_poly.pdbx_strand_id
1 'polypeptide(L)'
;MPISDTPAPSQPEISRRDLWLFGVTIFLGAFLLFQVQPVIGKYILPWFGGTPGVWTTCLLFFQCLLLGGYAYAHWLSRLAPARQATIHLTLLGMAGGILGVVVLLMLAGYRPIELLKPDPATAAGSPVMGILLLLVVGIGLPYLVLSSTGPLVQAWFARRYEGRSPYRLYALSNVGSLLALVSYPFLVEPYTSRGLQVGAWAAGMVVFALVCGMVARTLRTLPEETREEEKQSSSEPLDLRRQLLWLLLPACGTAQLMATTNKVSQDVAVTPFLWVLPLTLYLLSFIIAFDNPRWYSRLVYTPLLVGCWVATLWGLKKGVDADLLAQVGIFNATLFVGCMVCHGELYQLRPEPARLTRYFLTIAAGGALGGLFVALGAPSFFDGYWEYHLSLWGCGALLTGVCFVDKTRVSFNAWWVRLVLVGCWLAACWAAYRKAGVFVPHVYLLCLRLLLVGCLVAYVLKMAWKTPPQWPRWRLVGFGALGAVCSLADGVLSLELSGYRGLLTSPVVLAPAFLMLMAINFVWMTVRDWSGWRLPLFVPLALLVAVLGGLLLAQTKKDRKDIASQSRNFYGVVRIYDYGAVAYTLEDHDTDVTRVAVSPGGRLLATASSDGGMWVRDCESGAGLFPLNTGGAAVRAMAFSPVESQTILVTGDEGGFVRVWDVAGEGERAREEQRIGGLPGVPTGVAVSPDGRFLVAACADGVLRRWRMDAAGWKELPGIEAHVLGTTVVAFSGVNECVTGGADGRVCVFNLEHGTKVRELEPGGPVKAMAMNEDGVLAAGDAEGRVHFWKVASGDLLQVIETGQGKVNGLAFNRFTSGEGELVPVADRLAVACADGGTSIWQLGAGRWRRIFTLPKHAGGASGVTFIEAASWMPEQNTMKEVDWVVTGGVDKVVKIWNVDEHERRLVNGRILHGVQYSNPARAEMRTSYYGSLSGVGLALDLRREKGRGQRVGVVGLGTGSVAVYAGKGDDYVFYDINPEVERIAEEEFSYLLDARRRGAKASVVLGDARLVMEQEKSRGFDVLVLDAFSSDAIPVHLLTREALEIYAKHMDEKGVIAVHISNRHLRLEGVAFRLAHELGWEAVRVVVDETGAGLGLNLYTSDWVLLTRNREFIKETGQAAFQGLVDGYPLWTDDHVSLLPIVSPPEWWTRVQSWFRGGE
;
A
#
# COMPACT_ATOMS: atom_id res chain seq x y z
N MET A 1 75.51 -32.87 -15.60
CA MET A 1 74.92 -31.56 -15.95
C MET A 1 74.68 -30.81 -14.65
N PRO A 2 75.27 -29.62 -14.43
CA PRO A 2 75.06 -28.88 -13.20
C PRO A 2 73.69 -28.20 -13.26
N ILE A 3 72.94 -28.34 -12.16
CA ILE A 3 71.74 -27.54 -11.86
C ILE A 3 72.24 -26.12 -11.62
N SER A 4 71.81 -25.18 -12.45
CA SER A 4 72.07 -23.76 -12.23
C SER A 4 71.26 -23.32 -11.00
N ASP A 5 71.94 -23.17 -9.86
CA ASP A 5 71.45 -22.38 -8.73
C ASP A 5 71.50 -20.90 -9.12
N THR A 6 70.51 -20.46 -9.90
CA THR A 6 70.16 -19.05 -9.94
C THR A 6 69.37 -18.74 -8.68
N PRO A 7 69.84 -17.86 -7.78
CA PRO A 7 69.06 -17.47 -6.63
C PRO A 7 67.76 -16.83 -7.11
N ALA A 8 66.63 -17.31 -6.59
CA ALA A 8 65.34 -16.66 -6.82
C ALA A 8 65.49 -15.16 -6.49
N PRO A 9 65.00 -14.24 -7.35
CA PRO A 9 65.16 -12.81 -7.13
C PRO A 9 64.65 -12.47 -5.72
N SER A 10 65.50 -11.82 -4.93
CA SER A 10 65.17 -11.37 -3.59
C SER A 10 63.93 -10.48 -3.69
N GLN A 11 62.80 -10.94 -3.15
CA GLN A 11 61.57 -10.13 -3.14
C GLN A 11 61.89 -8.78 -2.49
N PRO A 12 61.48 -7.65 -3.10
CA PRO A 12 61.74 -6.34 -2.54
C PRO A 12 61.14 -6.24 -1.13
N GLU A 13 61.97 -5.94 -0.13
CA GLU A 13 61.50 -5.70 1.23
C GLU A 13 60.57 -4.48 1.25
N ILE A 14 59.42 -4.62 1.90
CA ILE A 14 58.46 -3.53 2.06
C ILE A 14 59.06 -2.58 3.11
N SER A 15 59.43 -1.37 2.69
CA SER A 15 59.91 -0.36 3.63
C SER A 15 58.81 -0.01 4.64
N ARG A 16 59.19 0.27 5.90
CA ARG A 16 58.22 0.74 6.91
C ARG A 16 57.46 1.97 6.42
N ARG A 17 58.13 2.86 5.69
CA ARG A 17 57.54 4.06 5.11
C ARG A 17 56.44 3.73 4.10
N ASP A 18 56.69 2.81 3.17
CA ASP A 18 55.71 2.43 2.16
C ASP A 18 54.52 1.71 2.78
N LEU A 19 54.75 0.80 3.73
CA LEU A 19 53.66 0.15 4.46
C LEU A 19 52.74 1.18 5.15
N TRP A 20 53.34 2.20 5.79
CA TRP A 20 52.59 3.30 6.38
C TRP A 20 51.83 4.15 5.35
N LEU A 21 52.48 4.52 4.23
CA LEU A 21 51.86 5.35 3.19
C LEU A 21 50.66 4.65 2.53
N PHE A 22 50.83 3.40 2.09
CA PHE A 22 49.75 2.61 1.49
C PHE A 22 48.63 2.33 2.50
N GLY A 23 48.99 2.00 3.75
CA GLY A 23 48.05 1.73 4.82
C GLY A 23 47.19 2.94 5.20
N VAL A 24 47.82 4.09 5.47
CA VAL A 24 47.10 5.33 5.83
C VAL A 24 46.23 5.81 4.68
N THR A 25 46.72 5.75 3.44
CA THR A 25 45.93 6.17 2.27
C THR A 25 44.65 5.37 2.13
N ILE A 26 44.73 4.02 2.24
CA ILE A 26 43.55 3.18 2.06
C ILE A 26 42.59 3.26 3.24
N PHE A 27 43.11 3.35 4.48
CA PHE A 27 42.31 3.53 5.68
C PHE A 27 41.53 4.85 5.62
N LEU A 28 42.25 5.96 5.40
CA LEU A 28 41.66 7.30 5.39
C LEU A 28 40.71 7.47 4.21
N GLY A 29 41.06 6.95 3.03
CA GLY A 29 40.17 6.94 1.87
C GLY A 29 38.86 6.21 2.14
N ALA A 30 38.92 5.01 2.72
CA ALA A 30 37.73 4.24 3.08
C ALA A 30 36.91 4.90 4.20
N PHE A 31 37.58 5.47 5.21
CA PHE A 31 36.92 6.17 6.31
C PHE A 31 36.12 7.38 5.81
N LEU A 32 36.75 8.25 5.02
CA LEU A 32 36.10 9.45 4.46
C LEU A 32 34.97 9.09 3.47
N LEU A 33 35.16 8.04 2.67
CA LEU A 33 34.16 7.56 1.69
C LEU A 33 32.83 7.18 2.35
N PHE A 34 32.88 6.53 3.52
CA PHE A 34 31.66 6.11 4.22
C PHE A 34 31.14 7.15 5.20
N GLN A 35 32.00 8.00 5.76
CA GLN A 35 31.59 9.05 6.69
C GLN A 35 30.77 10.16 6.01
N VAL A 36 31.08 10.51 4.76
CA VAL A 36 30.37 11.58 4.04
C VAL A 36 28.90 11.25 3.75
N GLN A 37 28.57 9.96 3.62
CA GLN A 37 27.23 9.51 3.23
C GLN A 37 26.14 9.94 4.22
N PRO A 38 26.25 9.63 5.53
CA PRO A 38 25.26 10.10 6.51
C PRO A 38 25.34 11.62 6.76
N VAL A 39 26.51 12.25 6.63
CA VAL A 39 26.66 13.72 6.77
C VAL A 39 25.80 14.45 5.74
N ILE A 40 25.99 14.15 4.45
CA ILE A 40 25.25 14.83 3.38
C ILE A 40 23.78 14.45 3.38
N GLY A 41 23.46 13.17 3.64
CA GLY A 41 22.08 12.70 3.73
C GLY A 41 21.29 13.45 4.79
N LYS A 42 21.87 13.64 5.98
CA LYS A 42 21.27 14.46 7.05
C LYS A 42 21.15 15.93 6.65
N TYR A 43 22.13 16.47 5.93
CA TYR A 43 22.16 17.89 5.57
C TYR A 43 21.00 18.26 4.62
N ILE A 44 20.73 17.42 3.62
CA ILE A 44 19.73 17.72 2.59
C ILE A 44 18.33 17.20 2.92
N LEU A 45 18.20 16.28 3.89
CA LEU A 45 16.92 15.70 4.31
C LEU A 45 15.82 16.75 4.60
N PRO A 46 16.10 17.87 5.31
CA PRO A 46 15.12 18.94 5.55
C PRO A 46 14.60 19.61 4.28
N TRP A 47 15.37 19.61 3.18
CA TRP A 47 15.00 20.33 1.97
C TRP A 47 13.96 19.59 1.12
N PHE A 48 13.76 18.31 1.41
CA PHE A 48 12.88 17.42 0.65
C PHE A 48 11.90 16.69 1.58
N GLY A 49 11.46 17.35 2.65
CA GLY A 49 10.34 16.92 3.49
C GLY A 49 10.61 15.76 4.46
N GLY A 50 11.86 15.37 4.69
CA GLY A 50 12.14 14.36 5.73
C GLY A 50 11.76 12.91 5.39
N THR A 51 11.54 12.57 4.12
CA THR A 51 11.12 11.22 3.68
C THR A 51 12.30 10.23 3.52
N PRO A 52 12.08 8.91 3.71
CA PRO A 52 13.08 7.87 3.38
C PRO A 52 13.56 7.91 1.93
N GLY A 53 12.75 8.47 1.02
CA GLY A 53 13.09 8.67 -0.39
C GLY A 53 14.43 9.39 -0.57
N VAL A 54 14.72 10.42 0.25
CA VAL A 54 15.97 11.19 0.18
C VAL A 54 17.19 10.29 0.37
N TRP A 55 17.17 9.49 1.44
CA TRP A 55 18.27 8.56 1.74
C TRP A 55 18.44 7.51 0.64
N THR A 56 17.35 6.97 0.08
CA THR A 56 17.46 6.01 -1.03
C THR A 56 18.05 6.63 -2.29
N THR A 57 17.73 7.89 -2.58
CA THR A 57 18.36 8.62 -3.69
C THR A 57 19.84 8.88 -3.42
N CYS A 58 20.22 9.22 -2.18
CA CYS A 58 21.64 9.32 -1.80
C CYS A 58 22.38 7.99 -2.00
N LEU A 59 21.81 6.87 -1.55
CA LEU A 59 22.42 5.55 -1.74
C LEU A 59 22.56 5.18 -3.23
N LEU A 60 21.56 5.49 -4.06
CA LEU A 60 21.65 5.30 -5.52
C LEU A 60 22.84 6.09 -6.09
N PHE A 61 22.94 7.38 -5.74
CA PHE A 61 24.07 8.23 -6.16
C PHE A 61 25.42 7.61 -5.77
N PHE A 62 25.57 7.20 -4.51
CA PHE A 62 26.81 6.63 -4.00
C PHE A 62 27.18 5.30 -4.68
N GLN A 63 26.20 4.46 -4.99
CA GLN A 63 26.43 3.20 -5.70
C GLN A 63 26.83 3.44 -7.16
N CYS A 64 26.19 4.39 -7.84
CA CYS A 64 26.54 4.77 -9.20
C CYS A 64 27.95 5.38 -9.29
N LEU A 65 28.33 6.24 -8.34
CA LEU A 65 29.70 6.79 -8.29
C LEU A 65 30.73 5.78 -7.79
N LEU A 66 30.35 4.81 -6.97
CA LEU A 66 31.22 3.68 -6.63
C LEU A 66 31.51 2.85 -7.89
N LEU A 67 30.49 2.52 -8.68
CA LEU A 67 30.67 1.91 -10.00
C LEU A 67 31.57 2.77 -10.91
N GLY A 68 31.34 4.08 -10.95
CA GLY A 68 32.19 5.02 -11.67
C GLY A 68 33.65 5.00 -11.22
N GLY A 69 33.91 4.96 -9.91
CA GLY A 69 35.25 4.87 -9.34
C GLY A 69 35.97 3.57 -9.69
N TYR A 70 35.27 2.44 -9.66
CA TYR A 70 35.80 1.15 -10.10
C TYR A 70 36.07 1.11 -11.61
N ALA A 71 35.17 1.67 -12.43
CA ALA A 71 35.36 1.79 -13.86
C ALA A 71 36.57 2.68 -14.19
N TYR A 72 36.70 3.81 -13.51
CA TYR A 72 37.85 4.72 -13.61
C TYR A 72 39.15 4.02 -13.20
N ALA A 73 39.20 3.36 -12.04
CA ALA A 73 40.38 2.63 -11.59
C ALA A 73 40.77 1.51 -12.57
N HIS A 74 39.78 0.77 -13.09
CA HIS A 74 40.00 -0.27 -14.09
C HIS A 74 40.59 0.30 -15.39
N TRP A 75 40.02 1.39 -15.91
CA TRP A 75 40.54 2.07 -17.10
C TRP A 75 41.95 2.63 -16.87
N LEU A 76 42.15 3.36 -15.76
CA LEU A 76 43.42 3.99 -15.43
C LEU A 76 44.55 2.96 -15.26
N SER A 77 44.25 1.83 -14.63
CA SER A 77 45.21 0.72 -14.47
C SER A 77 45.77 0.22 -15.81
N ARG A 78 45.10 0.45 -16.93
CA ARG A 78 45.59 0.02 -18.25
C ARG A 78 46.71 0.91 -18.79
N LEU A 79 46.93 2.11 -18.26
CA LEU A 79 47.94 3.06 -18.72
C LEU A 79 49.31 2.85 -18.05
N ALA A 80 50.35 3.48 -18.59
CA ALA A 80 51.68 3.49 -17.98
C ALA A 80 51.67 4.14 -16.58
N PRO A 81 52.45 3.65 -15.59
CA PRO A 81 52.41 4.13 -14.20
C PRO A 81 52.57 5.66 -14.06
N ALA A 82 53.46 6.27 -14.84
CA ALA A 82 53.65 7.73 -14.83
C ALA A 82 52.41 8.51 -15.31
N ARG A 83 51.69 8.00 -16.32
CA ARG A 83 50.43 8.60 -16.79
C ARG A 83 49.32 8.43 -15.75
N GLN A 84 49.26 7.28 -15.08
CA GLN A 84 48.29 7.06 -14.00
C GLN A 84 48.48 8.07 -12.87
N ALA A 85 49.72 8.24 -12.42
CA ALA A 85 50.07 9.18 -11.38
C ALA A 85 49.68 10.62 -11.76
N THR A 86 49.99 11.06 -12.99
CA THR A 86 49.67 12.41 -13.45
C THR A 86 48.16 12.66 -13.53
N ILE A 87 47.40 11.76 -14.17
CA ILE A 87 45.94 11.90 -14.28
C ILE A 87 45.29 11.94 -12.89
N HIS A 88 45.69 11.04 -11.99
CA HIS A 88 45.10 10.97 -10.66
C HIS A 88 45.49 12.16 -9.79
N LEU A 89 46.75 12.64 -9.86
CA LEU A 89 47.20 13.85 -9.16
C LEU A 89 46.43 15.10 -9.62
N THR A 90 46.13 15.22 -10.92
CA THR A 90 45.31 16.33 -11.43
C THR A 90 43.89 16.26 -10.87
N LEU A 91 43.27 15.07 -10.87
CA LEU A 91 41.93 14.88 -10.32
C LEU A 91 41.85 15.21 -8.82
N LEU A 92 42.86 14.76 -8.08
CA LEU A 92 43.03 15.00 -6.66
C LEU A 92 43.25 16.50 -6.36
N GLY A 93 44.03 17.18 -7.20
CA GLY A 93 44.24 18.64 -7.13
C GLY A 93 42.96 19.42 -7.38
N MET A 94 42.15 19.02 -8.37
CA MET A 94 40.83 19.63 -8.62
C MET A 94 39.87 19.42 -7.45
N ALA A 95 39.79 18.18 -6.93
CA ALA A 95 38.96 17.87 -5.76
C ALA A 95 39.37 18.68 -4.52
N GLY A 96 40.68 18.77 -4.26
CA GLY A 96 41.24 19.59 -3.18
C GLY A 96 40.99 21.09 -3.37
N GLY A 97 41.09 21.59 -4.60
CA GLY A 97 40.81 22.99 -4.94
C GLY A 97 39.35 23.37 -4.70
N ILE A 98 38.40 22.57 -5.18
CA ILE A 98 36.96 22.77 -4.92
C ILE A 98 36.69 22.80 -3.41
N LEU A 99 37.25 21.85 -2.68
CA LEU A 99 37.04 21.75 -1.24
C LEU A 99 37.69 22.91 -0.48
N GLY A 100 38.86 23.38 -0.92
CA GLY A 100 39.51 24.57 -0.39
C GLY A 100 38.65 25.83 -0.55
N VAL A 101 37.98 25.99 -1.70
CA VAL A 101 37.01 27.07 -1.92
C VAL A 101 35.81 26.92 -0.97
N VAL A 102 35.26 25.72 -0.82
CA VAL A 102 34.15 25.46 0.11
C VAL A 102 34.53 25.82 1.54
N VAL A 103 35.70 25.39 2.02
CA VAL A 103 36.18 25.71 3.37
C VAL A 103 36.42 27.22 3.52
N LEU A 104 37.00 27.89 2.52
CA LEU A 104 37.21 29.34 2.55
C LEU A 104 35.88 30.10 2.67
N LEU A 105 34.86 29.69 1.90
CA LEU A 105 33.52 30.27 1.97
C LEU A 105 32.86 30.02 3.34
N MET A 106 33.02 28.81 3.91
CA MET A 106 32.56 28.48 5.25
C MET A 106 33.23 29.33 6.34
N LEU A 107 34.54 29.55 6.24
CA LEU A 107 35.27 30.44 7.14
C LEU A 107 34.81 31.90 7.01
N ALA A 108 34.36 32.30 5.83
CA ALA A 108 33.74 33.61 5.58
C ALA A 108 32.26 33.69 6.00
N GLY A 109 31.71 32.66 6.65
CA GLY A 109 30.34 32.62 7.14
C GLY A 109 29.29 32.20 6.11
N TYR A 110 29.69 31.90 4.87
CA TYR A 110 28.80 31.42 3.81
C TYR A 110 28.69 29.89 3.86
N ARG A 111 27.51 29.35 3.54
CA ARG A 111 27.30 27.90 3.38
C ARG A 111 27.05 27.61 1.90
N PRO A 112 28.08 27.25 1.11
CA PRO A 112 27.95 27.20 -0.36
C PRO A 112 26.88 26.23 -0.85
N ILE A 113 26.66 25.14 -0.11
CA ILE A 113 25.63 24.16 -0.46
C ILE A 113 24.21 24.73 -0.33
N GLU A 114 23.98 25.76 0.50
CA GLU A 114 22.67 26.42 0.63
C GLU A 114 22.32 27.25 -0.62
N LEU A 115 23.30 27.60 -1.47
CA LEU A 115 23.04 28.16 -2.81
C LEU A 115 22.39 27.15 -3.76
N LEU A 116 22.48 25.85 -3.45
CA LEU A 116 21.87 24.76 -4.20
C LEU A 116 20.54 24.31 -3.57
N LYS A 117 20.06 25.01 -2.53
CA LYS A 117 18.78 24.72 -1.88
C LYS A 117 17.66 24.84 -2.94
N PRO A 118 16.80 23.81 -3.09
CA PRO A 118 15.80 23.81 -4.14
C PRO A 118 14.71 24.84 -3.88
N ASP A 119 14.08 25.30 -4.96
CA ASP A 119 12.80 26.00 -4.87
C ASP A 119 11.72 25.06 -4.29
N PRO A 120 10.87 25.52 -3.34
CA PRO A 120 9.88 24.68 -2.69
C PRO A 120 8.91 23.96 -3.64
N ALA A 121 8.51 24.60 -4.75
CA ALA A 121 7.62 23.99 -5.73
C ALA A 121 8.32 22.87 -6.52
N THR A 122 9.62 23.04 -6.79
CA THR A 122 10.44 22.00 -7.44
C THR A 122 10.67 20.82 -6.49
N ALA A 123 10.77 21.07 -5.19
CA ALA A 123 10.91 20.02 -4.18
C ALA A 123 9.63 19.16 -4.08
N ALA A 124 8.43 19.76 -4.11
CA ALA A 124 7.14 19.08 -3.92
C ALA A 124 6.83 17.93 -4.91
N GLY A 125 7.47 17.89 -6.09
CA GLY A 125 7.21 16.87 -7.12
C GLY A 125 7.96 15.54 -6.91
N SER A 126 8.66 15.10 -7.97
CA SER A 126 9.63 13.99 -7.90
C SER A 126 11.04 14.57 -7.84
N PRO A 127 11.59 14.85 -6.64
CA PRO A 127 12.86 15.55 -6.49
C PRO A 127 14.09 14.68 -6.77
N VAL A 128 13.91 13.43 -7.24
CA VAL A 128 15.02 12.47 -7.37
C VAL A 128 16.14 13.02 -8.26
N MET A 129 15.81 13.59 -9.42
CA MET A 129 16.81 14.21 -10.30
C MET A 129 17.47 15.45 -9.67
N GLY A 130 16.70 16.25 -8.93
CA GLY A 130 17.21 17.41 -8.21
C GLY A 130 18.22 17.02 -7.14
N ILE A 131 17.92 15.97 -6.36
CA ILE A 131 18.83 15.41 -5.35
C ILE A 131 20.10 14.86 -6.02
N LEU A 132 19.98 14.08 -7.10
CA LEU A 132 21.14 13.54 -7.82
C LEU A 132 22.04 14.66 -8.36
N LEU A 133 21.46 15.69 -8.98
CA LEU A 133 22.22 16.83 -9.50
C LEU A 133 22.92 17.59 -8.37
N LEU A 134 22.22 17.84 -7.26
CA LEU A 134 22.77 18.48 -6.07
C LEU A 134 23.97 17.71 -5.52
N LEU A 135 23.89 16.38 -5.44
CA LEU A 135 24.98 15.53 -4.98
C LEU A 135 26.16 15.50 -5.97
N VAL A 136 25.89 15.46 -7.28
CA VAL A 136 26.93 15.53 -8.33
C VAL A 136 27.73 16.83 -8.22
N VAL A 137 27.04 17.97 -8.09
CA VAL A 137 27.68 19.30 -7.97
C VAL A 137 28.38 19.46 -6.63
N GLY A 138 27.74 19.04 -5.53
CA GLY A 138 28.23 19.27 -4.17
C GLY A 138 29.41 18.39 -3.78
N ILE A 139 29.34 17.08 -4.04
CA ILE A 139 30.32 16.10 -3.54
C ILE A 139 30.79 15.08 -4.60
N GLY A 140 30.30 15.16 -5.84
CA GLY A 140 30.55 14.15 -6.86
C GLY A 140 32.03 13.91 -7.16
N LEU A 141 32.80 14.98 -7.39
CA LEU A 141 34.23 14.84 -7.68
C LEU A 141 35.04 14.32 -6.48
N PRO A 142 34.95 14.89 -5.26
CA PRO A 142 35.61 14.33 -4.09
C PRO A 142 35.26 12.86 -3.84
N TYR A 143 33.98 12.50 -3.98
CA TYR A 143 33.51 11.13 -3.78
C TYR A 143 34.06 10.17 -4.85
N LEU A 144 34.12 10.57 -6.12
CA LEU A 144 34.71 9.76 -7.20
C LEU A 144 36.19 9.46 -6.96
N VAL A 145 36.95 10.44 -6.45
CA VAL A 145 38.36 10.24 -6.09
C VAL A 145 38.48 9.22 -4.96
N LEU A 146 37.71 9.38 -3.88
CA LEU A 146 37.71 8.45 -2.75
C LEU A 146 37.29 7.03 -3.18
N SER A 147 36.25 6.91 -4.01
CA SER A 147 35.71 5.61 -4.43
C SER A 147 36.70 4.83 -5.33
N SER A 148 37.55 5.53 -6.08
CA SER A 148 38.61 4.92 -6.88
C SER A 148 39.83 4.43 -6.06
N THR A 149 39.99 4.93 -4.83
CA THR A 149 41.21 4.78 -4.03
C THR A 149 41.52 3.33 -3.69
N GLY A 150 40.54 2.59 -3.16
CA GLY A 150 40.71 1.19 -2.77
C GLY A 150 41.30 0.32 -3.90
N PRO A 151 40.61 0.19 -5.05
CA PRO A 151 41.11 -0.61 -6.17
C PRO A 151 42.42 -0.08 -6.75
N LEU A 152 42.61 1.25 -6.81
CA LEU A 152 43.79 1.85 -7.41
C LEU A 152 45.05 1.67 -6.54
N VAL A 153 44.97 1.92 -5.23
CA VAL A 153 46.08 1.74 -4.27
C VAL A 153 46.46 0.28 -4.15
N GLN A 154 45.49 -0.65 -4.19
CA GLN A 154 45.78 -2.09 -4.23
C GLN A 154 46.49 -2.51 -5.52
N ALA A 155 46.07 -1.98 -6.67
CA ALA A 155 46.74 -2.23 -7.96
C ALA A 155 48.17 -1.67 -7.98
N TRP A 156 48.37 -0.48 -7.42
CA TRP A 156 49.69 0.14 -7.29
C TRP A 156 50.61 -0.63 -6.35
N PHE A 157 50.08 -1.14 -5.24
CA PHE A 157 50.84 -1.98 -4.31
C PHE A 157 51.30 -3.28 -4.97
N ALA A 158 50.38 -3.97 -5.67
CA ALA A 158 50.67 -5.22 -6.35
C ALA A 158 51.75 -5.06 -7.44
N ARG A 159 51.76 -3.92 -8.15
CA ARG A 159 52.80 -3.58 -9.13
C ARG A 159 54.14 -3.25 -8.51
N ARG A 160 54.15 -2.60 -7.34
CA ARG A 160 55.39 -2.18 -6.68
C ARG A 160 56.10 -3.35 -5.98
N TYR A 161 55.33 -4.32 -5.50
CA TYR A 161 55.79 -5.49 -4.75
C TYR A 161 55.22 -6.78 -5.34
N GLU A 162 55.79 -7.22 -6.46
CA GLU A 162 55.38 -8.46 -7.13
C GLU A 162 55.44 -9.68 -6.18
N GLY A 163 54.43 -10.54 -6.27
CA GLY A 163 54.31 -11.75 -5.44
C GLY A 163 53.80 -11.51 -4.01
N ARG A 164 53.56 -10.27 -3.57
CA ARG A 164 52.96 -9.96 -2.27
C ARG A 164 51.45 -9.73 -2.39
N SER A 165 50.67 -10.39 -1.52
CA SER A 165 49.21 -10.24 -1.51
C SER A 165 48.78 -8.88 -0.91
N PRO A 166 47.92 -8.10 -1.60
CA PRO A 166 47.39 -6.82 -1.10
C PRO A 166 46.31 -6.99 -0.02
N TYR A 167 46.04 -8.22 0.42
CA TYR A 167 44.93 -8.55 1.32
C TYR A 167 44.92 -7.78 2.66
N ARG A 168 46.09 -7.45 3.22
CA ARG A 168 46.17 -6.62 4.43
C ARG A 168 45.63 -5.21 4.22
N LEU A 169 45.83 -4.63 3.02
CA LEU A 169 45.28 -3.32 2.68
C LEU A 169 43.76 -3.40 2.51
N TYR A 170 43.25 -4.48 1.94
CA TYR A 170 41.82 -4.74 1.85
C TYR A 170 41.16 -4.82 3.25
N ALA A 171 41.76 -5.59 4.17
CA ALA A 171 41.29 -5.66 5.55
C ALA A 171 41.31 -4.29 6.26
N LEU A 172 42.37 -3.50 6.06
CA LEU A 172 42.48 -2.16 6.64
C LEU A 172 41.43 -1.19 6.09
N SER A 173 41.12 -1.27 4.78
CA SER A 173 40.02 -0.53 4.16
C SER A 173 38.68 -0.84 4.83
N ASN A 174 38.40 -2.13 5.07
CA ASN A 174 37.17 -2.58 5.72
C ASN A 174 37.03 -2.06 7.17
N VAL A 175 38.14 -2.05 7.92
CA VAL A 175 38.19 -1.44 9.27
C VAL A 175 37.87 0.05 9.19
N GLY A 176 38.46 0.78 8.24
CA GLY A 176 38.16 2.19 8.01
C GLY A 176 36.67 2.45 7.72
N SER A 177 36.06 1.64 6.85
CA SER A 177 34.63 1.73 6.52
C SER A 177 33.72 1.47 7.72
N LEU A 178 33.99 0.42 8.50
CA LEU A 178 33.19 0.09 9.70
C LEU A 178 33.32 1.16 10.79
N LEU A 179 34.54 1.66 11.03
CA LEU A 179 34.76 2.74 11.99
C LEU A 179 34.05 4.03 11.58
N ALA A 180 34.06 4.37 10.29
CA ALA A 180 33.35 5.55 9.79
C ALA A 180 31.84 5.47 10.03
N LEU A 181 31.24 4.31 9.75
CA LEU A 181 29.81 4.09 9.95
C LEU A 181 29.43 4.07 11.43
N VAL A 182 30.11 3.27 12.25
CA VAL A 182 29.78 3.12 13.68
C VAL A 182 30.08 4.41 14.45
N SER A 183 31.16 5.13 14.12
CA SER A 183 31.47 6.39 14.80
C SER A 183 30.42 7.47 14.53
N TYR A 184 29.72 7.44 13.39
CA TYR A 184 28.81 8.52 13.03
C TYR A 184 27.65 8.71 14.02
N PRO A 185 26.73 7.75 14.23
CA PRO A 185 25.58 7.96 15.11
C PRO A 185 25.93 8.02 16.61
N PHE A 186 27.08 7.46 17.03
CA PHE A 186 27.43 7.35 18.45
C PHE A 186 28.47 8.38 18.93
N LEU A 187 29.34 8.88 18.06
CA LEU A 187 30.42 9.80 18.43
C LEU A 187 30.36 11.12 17.67
N VAL A 188 29.99 11.10 16.39
CA VAL A 188 29.98 12.31 15.55
C VAL A 188 28.67 13.05 15.77
N GLU A 189 27.53 12.43 15.45
CA GLU A 189 26.21 13.05 15.46
C GLU A 189 25.79 13.64 16.83
N PRO A 190 25.97 12.95 17.97
CA PRO A 190 25.50 13.45 19.26
C PRO A 190 26.35 14.56 19.87
N TYR A 191 27.58 14.76 19.39
CA TYR A 191 28.56 15.64 20.05
C TYR A 191 29.16 16.72 19.13
N THR A 192 28.85 16.70 17.83
CA THR A 192 29.41 17.66 16.86
C THR A 192 28.32 18.36 16.07
N SER A 193 28.54 19.64 15.73
CA SER A 193 27.67 20.39 14.84
C SER A 193 27.90 20.01 13.37
N ARG A 194 26.89 20.20 12.51
CA ARG A 194 27.01 19.94 11.06
C ARG A 194 28.20 20.68 10.42
N GLY A 195 28.44 21.93 10.80
CA GLY A 195 29.57 22.72 10.30
C GLY A 195 30.93 22.10 10.66
N LEU A 196 31.09 21.64 11.91
CA LEU A 196 32.31 20.95 12.35
C LEU A 196 32.50 19.61 11.60
N GLN A 197 31.42 18.88 11.35
CA GLN A 197 31.46 17.63 10.59
C GLN A 197 31.99 17.84 9.17
N VAL A 198 31.45 18.83 8.45
CA VAL A 198 31.90 19.15 7.09
C VAL A 198 33.35 19.67 7.10
N GLY A 199 33.70 20.55 8.04
CA GLY A 199 35.06 21.07 8.18
C GLY A 199 36.10 19.98 8.50
N ALA A 200 35.78 19.08 9.43
CA ALA A 200 36.64 17.95 9.79
C ALA A 200 36.81 16.96 8.63
N TRP A 201 35.73 16.66 7.92
CA TRP A 201 35.78 15.81 6.72
C TRP A 201 36.63 16.46 5.62
N ALA A 202 36.48 17.77 5.42
CA ALA A 202 37.26 18.52 4.45
C ALA A 202 38.76 18.53 4.77
N ALA A 203 39.11 18.75 6.04
CA ALA A 203 40.49 18.64 6.51
C ALA A 203 41.05 17.22 6.30
N GLY A 204 40.25 16.19 6.62
CA GLY A 204 40.59 14.79 6.36
C GLY A 204 40.87 14.53 4.88
N MET A 205 40.07 15.09 3.97
CA MET A 205 40.25 14.96 2.52
C MET A 205 41.55 15.64 2.04
N VAL A 206 41.96 16.76 2.63
CA VAL A 206 43.27 17.39 2.33
C VAL A 206 44.41 16.48 2.78
N VAL A 207 44.34 15.91 3.98
CA VAL A 207 45.35 14.95 4.47
C VAL A 207 45.40 13.73 3.56
N PHE A 208 44.24 13.18 3.20
CA PHE A 208 44.12 12.09 2.25
C PHE A 208 44.77 12.42 0.90
N ALA A 209 44.50 13.61 0.37
CA ALA A 209 45.09 14.07 -0.88
C ALA A 209 46.62 14.10 -0.80
N LEU A 210 47.19 14.67 0.26
CA LEU A 210 48.64 14.72 0.43
C LEU A 210 49.26 13.32 0.49
N VAL A 211 48.68 12.39 1.26
CA VAL A 211 49.22 11.03 1.39
C VAL A 211 49.02 10.20 0.12
N CYS A 212 47.85 10.27 -0.51
CA CYS A 212 47.58 9.61 -1.79
C CYS A 212 48.50 10.16 -2.89
N GLY A 213 48.74 11.47 -2.91
CA GLY A 213 49.66 12.11 -3.83
C GLY A 213 51.12 11.65 -3.64
N MET A 214 51.54 11.40 -2.40
CA MET A 214 52.83 10.77 -2.12
C MET A 214 52.90 9.35 -2.69
N VAL A 215 51.87 8.52 -2.48
CA VAL A 215 51.78 7.17 -3.08
C VAL A 215 51.83 7.24 -4.60
N ALA A 216 51.03 8.11 -5.23
CA ALA A 216 51.02 8.29 -6.68
C ALA A 216 52.41 8.67 -7.24
N ARG A 217 53.18 9.50 -6.53
CA ARG A 217 54.54 9.89 -6.95
C ARG A 217 55.52 8.71 -6.94
N THR A 218 55.37 7.74 -6.03
CA THR A 218 56.22 6.53 -6.00
C THR A 218 56.05 5.66 -7.25
N LEU A 219 54.96 5.79 -8.01
CA LEU A 219 54.77 5.07 -9.27
C LEU A 219 55.56 5.65 -10.43
N ARG A 220 55.98 6.92 -10.36
CA ARG A 220 56.79 7.54 -11.42
C ARG A 220 58.20 6.96 -11.50
N THR A 221 58.64 6.28 -10.44
CA THR A 221 59.96 5.65 -10.36
C THR A 221 59.95 4.18 -10.79
N LEU A 222 58.78 3.62 -11.15
CA LEU A 222 58.69 2.26 -11.66
C LEU A 222 59.07 2.23 -13.16
N PRO A 223 59.87 1.23 -13.61
CA PRO A 223 60.17 1.04 -15.02
C PRO A 223 58.89 0.88 -15.86
N GLU A 224 58.88 1.40 -17.09
CA GLU A 224 57.87 1.03 -18.07
C GLU A 224 58.15 -0.39 -18.54
N GLU A 225 57.39 -1.37 -18.06
CA GLU A 225 57.48 -2.73 -18.60
C GLU A 225 56.80 -2.83 -19.97
N THR A 226 57.53 -3.45 -20.91
CA THR A 226 57.07 -3.86 -22.23
C THR A 226 56.02 -4.96 -22.08
N ARG A 227 54.79 -4.63 -22.46
CA ARG A 227 53.58 -5.41 -22.22
C ARG A 227 53.39 -6.57 -23.21
N GLU A 228 54.42 -7.41 -23.38
CA GLU A 228 54.41 -8.45 -24.43
C GLU A 228 54.00 -9.86 -23.94
N GLU A 229 54.03 -10.20 -22.64
CA GLU A 229 53.82 -11.61 -22.22
C GLU A 229 52.46 -11.96 -21.55
N GLU A 230 51.58 -11.00 -21.24
CA GLU A 230 50.30 -11.34 -20.56
C GLU A 230 49.16 -11.80 -21.50
N LYS A 231 49.44 -12.04 -22.79
CA LYS A 231 48.42 -12.34 -23.81
C LYS A 231 48.02 -13.82 -23.93
N GLN A 232 48.54 -14.73 -23.09
CA GLN A 232 48.45 -16.18 -23.34
C GLN A 232 47.84 -17.06 -22.23
N SER A 233 47.03 -16.55 -21.30
CA SER A 233 46.24 -17.46 -20.43
C SER A 233 44.74 -17.15 -20.35
N SER A 234 43.95 -18.22 -20.45
CA SER A 234 42.48 -18.34 -20.38
C SER A 234 41.70 -18.23 -21.71
N SER A 235 41.70 -19.33 -22.47
CA SER A 235 40.94 -19.54 -23.72
C SER A 235 39.50 -20.03 -23.55
N GLU A 236 38.95 -20.12 -22.33
CA GLU A 236 37.54 -20.51 -22.15
C GLU A 236 36.59 -19.29 -22.14
N PRO A 237 35.52 -19.31 -22.96
CA PRO A 237 34.47 -18.30 -22.94
C PRO A 237 33.78 -18.30 -21.57
N LEU A 238 33.52 -17.11 -21.05
CA LEU A 238 32.85 -16.95 -19.76
C LEU A 238 31.42 -17.46 -19.83
N ASP A 239 31.05 -18.37 -18.92
CA ASP A 239 29.66 -18.79 -18.75
C ASP A 239 28.78 -17.58 -18.39
N LEU A 240 27.90 -17.20 -19.31
CA LEU A 240 26.96 -16.08 -19.15
C LEU A 240 26.12 -16.22 -17.88
N ARG A 241 25.81 -17.46 -17.46
CA ARG A 241 25.03 -17.72 -16.24
C ARG A 241 25.77 -17.26 -14.99
N ARG A 242 27.09 -17.50 -14.92
CA ARG A 242 27.93 -17.05 -13.81
C ARG A 242 28.06 -15.53 -13.79
N GLN A 243 28.22 -14.90 -14.95
CA GLN A 243 28.25 -13.44 -15.05
C GLN A 243 26.94 -12.78 -14.61
N LEU A 244 25.80 -13.37 -14.98
CA LEU A 244 24.50 -12.92 -14.50
C LEU A 244 24.38 -13.05 -12.98
N LEU A 245 24.89 -14.12 -12.38
CA LEU A 245 24.92 -14.27 -10.92
C LEU A 245 25.84 -13.24 -10.23
N TRP A 246 26.99 -12.90 -10.84
CA TRP A 246 27.86 -11.83 -10.35
C TRP A 246 27.18 -10.45 -10.35
N LEU A 247 26.18 -10.25 -11.20
CA LEU A 247 25.38 -9.04 -11.26
C LEU A 247 24.18 -9.10 -10.31
N LEU A 248 23.41 -10.19 -10.34
CA LEU A 248 22.12 -10.31 -9.66
C LEU A 248 22.23 -10.54 -8.15
N LEU A 249 23.24 -11.28 -7.67
CA LEU A 249 23.45 -11.49 -6.23
C LEU A 249 23.71 -10.18 -5.47
N PRO A 250 24.67 -9.31 -5.89
CA PRO A 250 24.85 -8.01 -5.25
C PRO A 250 23.69 -7.03 -5.51
N ALA A 251 22.99 -7.14 -6.65
CA ALA A 251 21.76 -6.38 -6.88
C ALA A 251 20.68 -6.73 -5.86
N CYS A 252 20.49 -8.02 -5.58
CA CYS A 252 19.55 -8.49 -4.57
C CYS A 252 19.96 -8.03 -3.17
N GLY A 253 21.23 -8.18 -2.78
CA GLY A 253 21.71 -7.73 -1.48
C GLY A 253 21.54 -6.21 -1.27
N THR A 254 21.78 -5.42 -2.31
CA THR A 254 21.59 -3.97 -2.28
C THR A 254 20.11 -3.58 -2.25
N ALA A 255 19.26 -4.27 -3.01
CA ALA A 255 17.82 -4.08 -2.95
C ALA A 255 17.26 -4.40 -1.55
N GLN A 256 17.74 -5.48 -0.91
CA GLN A 256 17.38 -5.82 0.47
C GLN A 256 17.81 -4.73 1.45
N LEU A 257 19.05 -4.20 1.32
CA LEU A 257 19.54 -3.10 2.15
C LEU A 257 18.60 -1.88 2.08
N MET A 258 18.31 -1.42 0.87
CA MET A 258 17.51 -0.21 0.68
C MET A 258 16.04 -0.42 1.06
N ALA A 259 15.45 -1.56 0.69
CA ALA A 259 14.07 -1.88 1.04
C ALA A 259 13.87 -2.06 2.56
N THR A 260 14.84 -2.68 3.25
CA THR A 260 14.81 -2.80 4.71
C THR A 260 14.92 -1.43 5.38
N THR A 261 15.81 -0.57 4.87
CA THR A 261 15.96 0.78 5.39
C THR A 261 14.68 1.60 5.22
N ASN A 262 14.03 1.52 4.04
CA ASN A 262 12.72 2.13 3.80
C ASN A 262 11.68 1.63 4.81
N LYS A 263 11.61 0.31 4.99
CA LYS A 263 10.61 -0.31 5.86
C LYS A 263 10.75 0.16 7.32
N VAL A 264 11.98 0.22 7.83
CA VAL A 264 12.26 0.70 9.19
C VAL A 264 12.03 2.21 9.32
N SER A 265 12.42 3.00 8.31
CA SER A 265 12.36 4.47 8.39
C SER A 265 10.93 5.02 8.29
N GLN A 266 10.00 4.31 7.62
CA GLN A 266 8.59 4.68 7.54
C GLN A 266 7.83 4.50 8.86
N ASP A 267 8.24 3.54 9.67
CA ASP A 267 7.52 3.15 10.87
C ASP A 267 8.08 3.86 12.13
N VAL A 268 9.18 4.63 12.04
CA VAL A 268 9.89 5.19 13.20
C VAL A 268 10.34 6.62 12.98
N ALA A 269 11.40 6.82 12.20
CA ALA A 269 11.97 8.12 11.89
C ALA A 269 12.98 7.96 10.75
N VAL A 270 13.23 9.05 10.06
CA VAL A 270 14.20 9.09 8.96
C VAL A 270 15.46 9.77 9.48
N THR A 271 16.34 9.01 10.13
CA THR A 271 17.58 9.55 10.72
C THR A 271 18.79 8.64 10.47
N PRO A 272 20.02 9.20 10.49
CA PRO A 272 21.24 8.43 10.25
C PRO A 272 21.40 7.21 11.14
N PHE A 273 21.00 7.26 12.41
CA PHE A 273 21.04 6.11 13.31
C PHE A 273 20.33 4.87 12.72
N LEU A 274 19.14 5.05 12.15
CA LEU A 274 18.35 3.95 11.57
C LEU A 274 18.84 3.54 10.16
N TRP A 275 19.53 4.41 9.44
CA TRP A 275 20.10 4.12 8.12
C TRP A 275 21.46 3.42 8.18
N VAL A 276 22.29 3.83 9.15
CA VAL A 276 23.66 3.35 9.32
C VAL A 276 23.68 1.90 9.78
N LEU A 277 22.73 1.46 10.60
CA LEU A 277 22.66 0.07 11.07
C LEU A 277 22.50 -0.94 9.90
N PRO A 278 21.48 -0.84 9.03
CA PRO A 278 21.37 -1.68 7.83
C PRO A 278 22.63 -1.65 6.95
N LEU A 279 23.18 -0.45 6.70
CA LEU A 279 24.38 -0.28 5.87
C LEU A 279 25.60 -0.97 6.49
N THR A 280 25.76 -0.86 7.81
CA THR A 280 26.83 -1.54 8.56
C THR A 280 26.70 -3.04 8.46
N LEU A 281 25.49 -3.60 8.62
CA LEU A 281 25.24 -5.04 8.49
C LEU A 281 25.48 -5.55 7.07
N TYR A 282 25.07 -4.77 6.06
CA TYR A 282 25.37 -5.06 4.66
C TYR A 282 26.88 -5.15 4.42
N LEU A 283 27.66 -4.15 4.83
CA LEU A 283 29.12 -4.18 4.67
C LEU A 283 29.76 -5.29 5.49
N LEU A 284 29.33 -5.49 6.74
CA LEU A 284 29.83 -6.55 7.60
C LEU A 284 29.65 -7.93 6.95
N SER A 285 28.50 -8.18 6.32
CA SER A 285 28.27 -9.44 5.59
C SER A 285 29.24 -9.62 4.42
N PHE A 286 29.57 -8.53 3.70
CA PHE A 286 30.56 -8.57 2.62
C PHE A 286 31.96 -8.87 3.15
N ILE A 287 32.36 -8.19 4.24
CA ILE A 287 33.65 -8.38 4.91
C ILE A 287 33.81 -9.82 5.39
N ILE A 288 32.81 -10.35 6.09
CA ILE A 288 32.83 -11.71 6.64
C ILE A 288 32.86 -12.75 5.51
N ALA A 289 32.02 -12.59 4.47
CA ALA A 289 31.94 -13.53 3.37
C ALA A 289 33.24 -13.59 2.54
N PHE A 290 33.91 -12.44 2.34
CA PHE A 290 35.15 -12.37 1.56
C PHE A 290 36.42 -12.60 2.40
N ASP A 291 36.32 -12.63 3.73
CA ASP A 291 37.43 -12.97 4.63
C ASP A 291 37.86 -14.44 4.43
N ASN A 292 36.92 -15.38 4.67
CA ASN A 292 37.22 -16.81 4.65
C ASN A 292 35.99 -17.65 4.26
N PRO A 293 36.13 -18.70 3.43
CA PRO A 293 35.03 -19.57 3.02
C PRO A 293 34.27 -20.23 4.18
N ARG A 294 34.88 -20.40 5.36
CA ARG A 294 34.25 -21.06 6.51
C ARG A 294 33.03 -20.32 7.06
N TRP A 295 32.97 -19.00 6.87
CA TRP A 295 31.94 -18.15 7.47
C TRP A 295 30.57 -18.33 6.82
N TYR A 296 30.52 -18.83 5.59
CA TYR A 296 29.28 -19.07 4.89
C TYR A 296 29.17 -20.54 4.49
N SER A 297 28.09 -21.19 4.95
CA SER A 297 27.71 -22.51 4.48
C SER A 297 26.21 -22.56 4.17
N ARG A 298 25.87 -23.19 3.03
CA ARG A 298 24.47 -23.39 2.63
C ARG A 298 23.69 -24.16 3.72
N LEU A 299 24.33 -25.10 4.41
CA LEU A 299 23.74 -25.91 5.48
C LEU A 299 23.21 -25.06 6.65
N VAL A 300 23.94 -24.00 7.03
CA VAL A 300 23.57 -23.14 8.16
C VAL A 300 22.66 -22.00 7.72
N TYR A 301 23.01 -21.33 6.61
CA TYR A 301 22.32 -20.10 6.21
C TYR A 301 20.98 -20.34 5.51
N THR A 302 20.76 -21.50 4.88
CA THR A 302 19.46 -21.82 4.26
C THR A 302 18.33 -21.96 5.30
N PRO A 303 18.45 -22.78 6.36
CA PRO A 303 17.41 -22.85 7.40
C PRO A 303 17.29 -21.53 8.17
N LEU A 304 18.39 -20.80 8.37
CA LEU A 304 18.36 -19.49 9.00
C LEU A 304 17.57 -18.47 8.16
N LEU A 305 17.75 -18.46 6.85
CA LEU A 305 17.01 -17.61 5.92
C LEU A 305 15.50 -17.88 5.99
N VAL A 306 15.10 -19.16 6.03
CA VAL A 306 13.69 -19.56 6.18
C VAL A 306 13.14 -19.11 7.54
N GLY A 307 13.91 -19.30 8.63
CA GLY A 307 13.53 -18.82 9.96
C GLY A 307 13.33 -17.31 10.02
N CYS A 308 14.24 -16.55 9.40
CA CYS A 308 14.13 -15.11 9.24
C CYS A 308 12.88 -14.70 8.45
N TRP A 309 12.52 -15.42 7.39
CA TRP A 309 11.27 -15.14 6.65
C TRP A 309 10.03 -15.39 7.50
N VAL A 310 9.99 -16.45 8.30
CA VAL A 310 8.89 -16.72 9.23
C VAL A 310 8.78 -15.59 10.26
N ALA A 311 9.90 -15.16 10.85
CA ALA A 311 9.93 -14.04 11.78
C ALA A 311 9.49 -12.73 11.12
N THR A 312 9.92 -12.46 9.89
CA THR A 312 9.48 -11.30 9.11
C THR A 312 7.99 -11.35 8.83
N LEU A 313 7.42 -12.51 8.45
CA LEU A 313 5.98 -12.66 8.23
C LEU A 313 5.19 -12.43 9.54
N TRP A 314 5.70 -12.91 10.67
CA TRP A 314 5.13 -12.61 11.98
C TRP A 314 5.18 -11.11 12.29
N GLY A 315 6.33 -10.45 12.07
CA GLY A 315 6.50 -9.01 12.31
C GLY A 315 5.63 -8.16 11.40
N LEU A 316 5.51 -8.52 10.12
CA LEU A 316 4.61 -7.85 9.17
C LEU A 316 3.14 -8.01 9.56
N LYS A 317 2.75 -9.20 10.06
CA LYS A 317 1.39 -9.48 10.52
C LYS A 317 1.06 -8.72 11.81
N LYS A 318 1.95 -8.76 12.79
CA LYS A 318 1.78 -8.03 14.06
C LYS A 318 1.80 -6.53 13.86
N GLY A 319 2.61 -6.06 12.93
CA GLY A 319 2.71 -4.67 12.60
C GLY A 319 3.10 -3.83 13.80
N VAL A 320 2.27 -2.83 14.14
CA VAL A 320 2.53 -1.87 15.24
C VAL A 320 2.51 -2.55 16.60
N ASP A 321 1.70 -3.59 16.75
CA ASP A 321 1.57 -4.31 18.02
C ASP A 321 2.87 -5.08 18.38
N ALA A 322 3.83 -5.16 17.46
CA ALA A 322 5.16 -5.64 17.76
C ALA A 322 6.02 -4.51 18.32
N ASP A 323 6.72 -4.79 19.42
CA ASP A 323 7.74 -3.91 20.00
C ASP A 323 8.74 -3.41 18.94
N LEU A 324 9.15 -2.13 19.06
CA LEU A 324 10.04 -1.47 18.12
C LEU A 324 11.37 -2.23 17.96
N LEU A 325 11.98 -2.65 19.07
CA LEU A 325 13.25 -3.38 19.02
C LEU A 325 13.06 -4.75 18.35
N ALA A 326 11.92 -5.40 18.55
CA ALA A 326 11.59 -6.63 17.84
C ALA A 326 11.47 -6.42 16.33
N GLN A 327 10.78 -5.36 15.87
CA GLN A 327 10.68 -5.05 14.45
C GLN A 327 12.05 -4.74 13.82
N VAL A 328 12.80 -3.83 14.44
CA VAL A 328 14.16 -3.46 13.99
C VAL A 328 15.07 -4.69 13.99
N GLY A 329 15.04 -5.50 15.04
CA GLY A 329 15.84 -6.72 15.17
C GLY A 329 15.51 -7.76 14.11
N ILE A 330 14.23 -8.04 13.86
CA ILE A 330 13.79 -9.01 12.84
C ILE A 330 14.20 -8.54 11.46
N PHE A 331 13.90 -7.28 11.08
CA PHE A 331 14.19 -6.80 9.73
C PHE A 331 15.71 -6.74 9.45
N ASN A 332 16.51 -6.31 10.42
CA ASN A 332 17.97 -6.27 10.29
C ASN A 332 18.61 -7.67 10.33
N ALA A 333 18.09 -8.61 11.11
CA ALA A 333 18.54 -9.99 11.08
C ALA A 333 18.25 -10.64 9.72
N THR A 334 17.04 -10.45 9.19
CA THR A 334 16.67 -10.93 7.86
C THR A 334 17.55 -10.31 6.77
N LEU A 335 17.86 -9.01 6.85
CA LEU A 335 18.81 -8.35 5.97
C LEU A 335 20.19 -9.01 6.04
N PHE A 336 20.77 -9.13 7.23
CA PHE A 336 22.12 -9.68 7.42
C PHE A 336 22.22 -11.12 6.87
N VAL A 337 21.24 -11.96 7.17
CA VAL A 337 21.21 -13.35 6.70
C VAL A 337 21.04 -13.43 5.18
N GLY A 338 20.15 -12.62 4.61
CA GLY A 338 19.99 -12.51 3.15
C GLY A 338 21.27 -12.05 2.45
N CYS A 339 21.93 -11.02 2.98
CA CYS A 339 23.19 -10.53 2.44
C CYS A 339 24.33 -11.54 2.62
N MET A 340 24.39 -12.29 3.74
CA MET A 340 25.36 -13.37 3.91
C MET A 340 25.18 -14.47 2.86
N VAL A 341 23.94 -14.80 2.48
CA VAL A 341 23.65 -15.71 1.37
C VAL A 341 24.14 -15.11 0.05
N CYS A 342 23.75 -13.88 -0.27
CA CYS A 342 24.13 -13.23 -1.53
C CYS A 342 25.66 -13.10 -1.66
N HIS A 343 26.35 -12.57 -0.65
CA HIS A 343 27.80 -12.35 -0.65
C HIS A 343 28.60 -13.65 -0.51
N GLY A 344 28.10 -14.61 0.28
CA GLY A 344 28.72 -15.92 0.45
C GLY A 344 28.72 -16.73 -0.85
N GLU A 345 27.59 -16.76 -1.57
CA GLU A 345 27.53 -17.40 -2.90
C GLU A 345 28.39 -16.65 -3.92
N LEU A 346 28.40 -15.31 -3.86
CA LEU A 346 29.23 -14.48 -4.74
C LEU A 346 30.72 -14.83 -4.55
N TYR A 347 31.20 -14.91 -3.31
CA TYR A 347 32.57 -15.33 -2.98
C TYR A 347 32.92 -16.73 -3.51
N GLN A 348 31.98 -17.68 -3.45
CA GLN A 348 32.18 -19.03 -4.00
C GLN A 348 32.27 -19.03 -5.53
N LEU A 349 31.58 -18.11 -6.20
CA LEU A 349 31.57 -17.94 -7.65
C LEU A 349 32.73 -17.09 -8.19
N ARG A 350 33.68 -16.66 -7.34
CA ARG A 350 34.79 -15.79 -7.76
C ARG A 350 35.63 -16.47 -8.86
N PRO A 351 36.07 -15.72 -9.88
CA PRO A 351 36.90 -16.27 -10.94
C PRO A 351 38.39 -16.32 -10.53
N GLU A 352 39.21 -16.83 -11.44
CA GLU A 352 40.68 -16.81 -11.33
C GLU A 352 41.25 -15.37 -11.27
N PRO A 353 42.45 -15.16 -10.68
CA PRO A 353 43.04 -13.84 -10.44
C PRO A 353 43.05 -12.89 -11.64
N ALA A 354 43.29 -13.40 -12.85
CA ALA A 354 43.33 -12.62 -14.10
C ALA A 354 42.00 -11.92 -14.43
N ARG A 355 40.88 -12.36 -13.86
CA ARG A 355 39.53 -11.83 -14.14
C ARG A 355 38.92 -11.05 -12.96
N LEU A 356 39.67 -10.85 -11.86
CA LEU A 356 39.19 -10.21 -10.64
C LEU A 356 38.67 -8.78 -10.86
N THR A 357 39.34 -7.99 -11.71
CA THR A 357 38.93 -6.60 -11.92
C THR A 357 37.57 -6.51 -12.61
N ARG A 358 37.31 -7.38 -13.60
CA ARG A 358 36.00 -7.46 -14.25
C ARG A 358 34.93 -7.94 -13.28
N TYR A 359 35.27 -8.91 -12.43
CA TYR A 359 34.38 -9.42 -11.40
C TYR A 359 33.94 -8.34 -10.40
N PHE A 360 34.87 -7.57 -9.82
CA PHE A 360 34.51 -6.46 -8.92
C PHE A 360 33.74 -5.34 -9.62
N LEU A 361 34.03 -5.07 -10.89
CA LEU A 361 33.25 -4.12 -11.69
C LEU A 361 31.80 -4.60 -11.88
N THR A 362 31.58 -5.90 -12.15
CA THR A 362 30.25 -6.48 -12.23
C THR A 362 29.52 -6.46 -10.87
N ILE A 363 30.23 -6.65 -9.77
CA ILE A 363 29.66 -6.52 -8.42
C ILE A 363 29.17 -5.09 -8.17
N ALA A 364 30.00 -4.09 -8.47
CA ALA A 364 29.62 -2.68 -8.33
C ALA A 364 28.43 -2.32 -9.24
N ALA A 365 28.39 -2.87 -10.45
CA ALA A 365 27.27 -2.70 -11.37
C ALA A 365 25.98 -3.33 -10.84
N GLY A 366 26.09 -4.51 -10.21
CA GLY A 366 24.97 -5.16 -9.54
C GLY A 366 24.45 -4.33 -8.38
N GLY A 367 25.33 -3.78 -7.55
CA GLY A 367 24.95 -2.85 -6.48
C GLY A 367 24.14 -1.66 -7.00
N ALA A 368 24.66 -0.96 -8.01
CA ALA A 368 23.95 0.15 -8.64
C ALA A 368 22.60 -0.26 -9.26
N LEU A 369 22.51 -1.46 -9.86
CA LEU A 369 21.25 -2.00 -10.39
C LEU A 369 20.21 -2.24 -9.28
N GLY A 370 20.64 -2.77 -8.13
CA GLY A 370 19.77 -2.97 -6.97
C GLY A 370 19.22 -1.65 -6.43
N GLY A 371 20.07 -0.61 -6.35
CA GLY A 371 19.62 0.72 -5.95
C GLY A 371 18.72 1.40 -6.97
N LEU A 372 18.99 1.23 -8.26
CA LEU A 372 18.14 1.75 -9.33
C LEU A 372 16.74 1.14 -9.26
N PHE A 373 16.67 -0.17 -9.00
CA PHE A 373 15.40 -0.87 -8.80
C PHE A 373 14.62 -0.28 -7.61
N VAL A 374 15.24 -0.08 -6.44
CA VAL A 374 14.50 0.40 -5.25
C VAL A 374 14.14 1.89 -5.35
N ALA A 375 15.05 2.74 -5.82
CA ALA A 375 14.87 4.19 -5.81
C ALA A 375 14.01 4.71 -6.98
N LEU A 376 14.03 4.03 -8.14
CA LEU A 376 13.30 4.47 -9.34
C LEU A 376 12.34 3.40 -9.87
N GLY A 377 12.80 2.15 -10.01
CA GLY A 377 11.97 1.08 -10.60
C GLY A 377 10.71 0.78 -9.79
N ALA A 378 10.85 0.45 -8.51
CA ALA A 378 9.74 0.01 -7.66
C ALA A 378 8.65 1.09 -7.49
N PRO A 379 8.97 2.37 -7.24
CA PRO A 379 7.94 3.42 -7.21
C PRO A 379 7.21 3.62 -8.54
N SER A 380 7.85 3.37 -9.69
CA SER A 380 7.22 3.52 -11.01
C SER A 380 6.37 2.33 -11.43
N PHE A 381 6.63 1.13 -10.91
CA PHE A 381 5.90 -0.10 -11.26
C PHE A 381 4.82 -0.50 -10.26
N PHE A 382 4.90 -0.01 -9.02
CA PHE A 382 4.02 -0.49 -7.95
C PHE A 382 3.45 0.65 -7.11
N ASP A 383 2.15 0.60 -6.86
CA ASP A 383 1.44 1.55 -5.98
C ASP A 383 1.73 1.32 -4.48
N GLY A 384 2.63 0.41 -4.13
CA GLY A 384 3.00 0.06 -2.75
C GLY A 384 4.45 -0.39 -2.61
N TYR A 385 4.92 -0.59 -1.37
CA TYR A 385 6.31 -0.97 -1.04
C TYR A 385 6.63 -2.46 -1.30
N TRP A 386 6.56 -2.87 -2.57
CA TRP A 386 6.79 -4.25 -2.99
C TRP A 386 8.26 -4.67 -3.02
N GLU A 387 9.20 -3.73 -3.09
CA GLU A 387 10.63 -4.01 -3.18
C GLU A 387 11.17 -4.86 -2.01
N TYR A 388 10.58 -4.72 -0.82
CA TYR A 388 10.97 -5.53 0.35
C TYR A 388 10.61 -6.99 0.13
N HIS A 389 9.37 -7.27 -0.27
CA HIS A 389 8.91 -8.62 -0.56
C HIS A 389 9.66 -9.25 -1.74
N LEU A 390 9.82 -8.48 -2.82
CA LEU A 390 10.49 -8.93 -4.04
C LEU A 390 11.97 -9.24 -3.80
N SER A 391 12.66 -8.46 -2.97
CA SER A 391 14.08 -8.72 -2.65
C SER A 391 14.26 -9.95 -1.75
N LEU A 392 13.32 -10.23 -0.83
CA LEU A 392 13.32 -11.49 -0.06
C LEU A 392 13.12 -12.71 -0.96
N TRP A 393 12.11 -12.67 -1.85
CA TRP A 393 11.86 -13.75 -2.80
C TRP A 393 13.00 -13.90 -3.81
N GLY A 394 13.54 -12.78 -4.29
CA GLY A 394 14.71 -12.73 -5.17
C GLY A 394 15.91 -13.43 -4.56
N CYS A 395 16.17 -13.25 -3.25
CA CYS A 395 17.25 -13.93 -2.54
C CYS A 395 17.09 -15.46 -2.59
N GLY A 396 15.87 -15.97 -2.32
CA GLY A 396 15.57 -17.41 -2.41
C GLY A 396 15.67 -17.98 -3.82
N ALA A 397 15.13 -17.24 -4.80
CA ALA A 397 15.20 -17.61 -6.22
C ALA A 397 16.64 -17.66 -6.73
N LEU A 398 17.48 -16.69 -6.34
CA LEU A 398 18.89 -16.66 -6.70
C LEU A 398 19.68 -17.79 -6.03
N LEU A 399 19.48 -18.05 -4.74
CA LEU A 399 20.11 -19.19 -4.04
C LEU A 399 19.77 -20.50 -4.76
N THR A 400 18.51 -20.67 -5.14
CA THR A 400 18.04 -21.83 -5.91
C THR A 400 18.74 -21.91 -7.27
N GLY A 401 18.81 -20.78 -8.00
CA GLY A 401 19.52 -20.69 -9.28
C GLY A 401 21.01 -21.03 -9.18
N VAL A 402 21.69 -20.58 -8.13
CA VAL A 402 23.10 -20.91 -7.87
C VAL A 402 23.27 -22.42 -7.66
N CYS A 403 22.38 -23.07 -6.91
CA CYS A 403 22.42 -24.52 -6.70
C CYS A 403 22.27 -25.33 -8.01
N PHE A 404 21.64 -24.77 -9.03
CA PHE A 404 21.55 -25.39 -10.36
C PHE A 404 22.78 -25.15 -11.24
N VAL A 405 23.47 -24.02 -11.09
CA VAL A 405 24.67 -23.65 -11.86
C VAL A 405 25.92 -24.34 -11.29
N ASP A 406 26.07 -24.38 -9.96
CA ASP A 406 27.19 -25.03 -9.30
C ASP A 406 26.78 -26.38 -8.67
N LYS A 407 26.86 -27.43 -9.50
CA LYS A 407 26.52 -28.81 -9.13
C LYS A 407 27.58 -29.51 -8.29
N THR A 408 28.75 -28.89 -8.08
CA THR A 408 29.95 -29.61 -7.60
C THR A 408 29.97 -29.84 -6.08
N ARG A 409 29.05 -29.24 -5.31
CA ARG A 409 29.11 -29.28 -3.83
C ARG A 409 27.79 -29.47 -3.10
N VAL A 410 26.65 -29.58 -3.80
CA VAL A 410 25.36 -29.92 -3.18
C VAL A 410 24.90 -31.28 -3.65
N SER A 411 25.02 -32.26 -2.75
CA SER A 411 24.29 -33.51 -2.89
C SER A 411 22.80 -33.23 -2.68
N PHE A 412 22.02 -33.16 -3.76
CA PHE A 412 20.54 -33.22 -3.71
C PHE A 412 20.02 -34.54 -3.09
N ASN A 413 20.91 -35.47 -2.71
CA ASN A 413 20.61 -36.67 -1.96
C ASN A 413 20.54 -36.46 -0.43
N ALA A 414 20.83 -35.25 0.08
CA ALA A 414 20.69 -34.98 1.51
C ALA A 414 19.20 -34.87 1.91
N TRP A 415 18.75 -35.76 2.79
CA TRP A 415 17.35 -35.90 3.20
C TRP A 415 16.73 -34.61 3.78
N TRP A 416 17.54 -33.75 4.43
CA TRP A 416 17.09 -32.49 5.01
C TRP A 416 16.77 -31.41 3.96
N VAL A 417 17.45 -31.39 2.80
CA VAL A 417 17.11 -30.46 1.69
C VAL A 417 15.71 -30.76 1.17
N ARG A 418 15.36 -32.05 1.09
CA ARG A 418 14.02 -32.50 0.70
C ARG A 418 12.98 -32.12 1.76
N LEU A 419 13.34 -32.22 3.03
CA LEU A 419 12.49 -31.86 4.17
C LEU A 419 12.23 -30.34 4.24
N VAL A 420 13.24 -29.51 3.94
CA VAL A 420 13.10 -28.05 3.88
C VAL A 420 12.24 -27.63 2.69
N LEU A 421 12.44 -28.22 1.51
CA LEU A 421 11.59 -27.95 0.34
C LEU A 421 10.13 -28.37 0.59
N VAL A 422 9.92 -29.52 1.25
CA VAL A 422 8.59 -29.97 1.70
C VAL A 422 8.02 -29.03 2.76
N GLY A 423 8.82 -28.54 3.71
CA GLY A 423 8.40 -27.57 4.71
C GLY A 423 7.97 -26.23 4.12
N CYS A 424 8.75 -25.69 3.16
CA CYS A 424 8.40 -24.49 2.41
C CYS A 424 7.13 -24.69 1.57
N TRP A 425 6.98 -25.87 0.96
CA TRP A 425 5.78 -26.24 0.22
C TRP A 425 4.55 -26.37 1.12
N LEU A 426 4.68 -27.05 2.26
CA LEU A 426 3.61 -27.17 3.27
C LEU A 426 3.23 -25.81 3.86
N ALA A 427 4.19 -24.91 4.08
CA ALA A 427 3.93 -23.55 4.54
C ALA A 427 3.20 -22.72 3.46
N ALA A 428 3.57 -22.87 2.18
CA ALA A 428 2.86 -22.24 1.07
C ALA A 428 1.42 -22.78 0.94
N CYS A 429 1.24 -24.10 1.04
CA CYS A 429 -0.07 -24.75 1.05
C CYS A 429 -0.91 -24.36 2.28
N TRP A 430 -0.30 -24.23 3.46
CA TRP A 430 -0.97 -23.79 4.69
C TRP A 430 -1.37 -22.31 4.65
N ALA A 431 -0.52 -21.46 4.07
CA ALA A 431 -0.83 -20.05 3.83
C ALA A 431 -1.96 -19.90 2.79
N ALA A 432 -1.99 -20.74 1.76
CA ALA A 432 -3.10 -20.83 0.82
C ALA A 432 -4.39 -21.34 1.50
N TYR A 433 -4.29 -22.39 2.34
CA TYR A 433 -5.39 -22.96 3.13
C TYR A 433 -6.05 -21.94 4.07
N ARG A 434 -5.26 -21.17 4.83
CA ARG A 434 -5.81 -20.14 5.72
C ARG A 434 -6.49 -18.99 4.98
N LYS A 435 -6.08 -18.71 3.74
CA LYS A 435 -6.63 -17.61 2.94
C LYS A 435 -7.88 -18.00 2.14
N ALA A 436 -7.96 -19.23 1.65
CA ALA A 436 -9.00 -19.68 0.72
C ALA A 436 -10.22 -20.32 1.41
N GLY A 437 -10.69 -19.77 2.53
CA GLY A 437 -11.80 -20.35 3.30
C GLY A 437 -12.96 -20.84 2.41
N VAL A 438 -13.20 -22.16 2.46
CA VAL A 438 -14.27 -22.98 1.84
C VAL A 438 -13.86 -23.86 0.62
N PHE A 439 -14.26 -25.14 0.72
CA PHE A 439 -14.37 -26.23 -0.27
C PHE A 439 -13.16 -27.03 -0.80
N VAL A 440 -11.91 -26.74 -0.43
CA VAL A 440 -10.76 -27.62 -0.75
C VAL A 440 -10.25 -28.57 0.38
N PRO A 441 -10.96 -28.90 1.48
CA PRO A 441 -10.40 -29.81 2.49
C PRO A 441 -10.13 -31.23 1.98
N HIS A 442 -11.07 -31.81 1.23
CA HIS A 442 -11.02 -33.23 0.87
C HIS A 442 -10.00 -33.54 -0.23
N VAL A 443 -9.85 -32.66 -1.23
CA VAL A 443 -8.86 -32.84 -2.30
C VAL A 443 -7.44 -32.68 -1.78
N TYR A 444 -7.16 -31.68 -0.93
CA TYR A 444 -5.83 -31.52 -0.32
C TYR A 444 -5.49 -32.64 0.67
N LEU A 445 -6.45 -33.09 1.49
CA LEU A 445 -6.26 -34.24 2.39
C LEU A 445 -6.07 -35.55 1.61
N LEU A 446 -6.76 -35.73 0.47
CA LEU A 446 -6.57 -36.88 -0.42
C LEU A 446 -5.19 -36.85 -1.08
N CYS A 447 -4.76 -35.72 -1.63
CA CYS A 447 -3.41 -35.55 -2.16
C CYS A 447 -2.33 -35.80 -1.09
N LEU A 448 -2.55 -35.33 0.15
CA LEU A 448 -1.67 -35.58 1.29
C LEU A 448 -1.60 -37.07 1.65
N ARG A 449 -2.75 -37.76 1.71
CA ARG A 449 -2.82 -39.21 1.98
C ARG A 449 -2.13 -40.01 0.88
N LEU A 450 -2.38 -39.68 -0.39
CA LEU A 450 -1.75 -40.34 -1.54
C LEU A 450 -0.23 -40.11 -1.56
N LEU A 451 0.24 -38.92 -1.20
CA LEU A 451 1.67 -38.61 -1.12
C LEU A 451 2.35 -39.34 0.06
N LEU A 452 1.71 -39.42 1.22
CA LEU A 452 2.20 -40.16 2.38
C LEU A 452 2.23 -41.67 2.12
N VAL A 453 1.19 -42.22 1.49
CA VAL A 453 1.15 -43.64 1.07
C VAL A 453 2.21 -43.90 0.00
N GLY A 454 2.38 -43.02 -0.99
CA GLY A 454 3.43 -43.13 -2.01
C GLY A 454 4.84 -43.09 -1.42
N CYS A 455 5.09 -42.22 -0.44
CA CYS A 455 6.36 -42.17 0.30
C CYS A 455 6.59 -43.41 1.15
N LEU A 456 5.55 -43.92 1.82
CA LEU A 456 5.62 -45.14 2.63
C LEU A 456 5.89 -46.37 1.76
N VAL A 457 5.20 -46.51 0.62
CA VAL A 457 5.43 -47.60 -0.35
C VAL A 457 6.83 -47.51 -0.94
N ALA A 458 7.31 -46.32 -1.32
CA ALA A 458 8.68 -46.13 -1.81
C ALA A 458 9.73 -46.47 -0.73
N TYR A 459 9.47 -46.11 0.53
CA TYR A 459 10.33 -46.44 1.68
C TYR A 459 10.35 -47.95 1.98
N VAL A 460 9.19 -48.60 1.96
CA VAL A 460 9.05 -50.06 2.14
C VAL A 460 9.70 -50.82 0.99
N LEU A 461 9.52 -50.40 -0.26
CA LEU A 461 10.19 -51.01 -1.43
C LEU A 461 11.72 -50.84 -1.38
N LYS A 462 12.21 -49.69 -0.88
CA LYS A 462 13.64 -49.44 -0.68
C LYS A 462 14.23 -50.25 0.48
N MET A 463 13.47 -50.44 1.56
CA MET A 463 13.86 -51.26 2.72
C MET A 463 13.80 -52.77 2.42
N ALA A 464 12.80 -53.20 1.65
CA ALA A 464 12.58 -54.61 1.33
C ALA A 464 13.64 -55.16 0.36
N TRP A 465 14.28 -54.33 -0.46
CA TRP A 465 15.18 -54.79 -1.53
C TRP A 465 16.61 -54.25 -1.37
N LYS A 466 17.48 -55.08 -0.80
CA LYS A 466 18.93 -54.83 -0.72
C LYS A 466 19.68 -54.98 -2.06
N THR A 467 19.00 -55.45 -3.11
CA THR A 467 19.55 -55.57 -4.48
C THR A 467 18.43 -55.32 -5.51
N PRO A 468 18.55 -54.35 -6.44
CA PRO A 468 17.50 -54.06 -7.41
C PRO A 468 17.47 -55.12 -8.53
N PRO A 469 16.33 -55.78 -8.83
CA PRO A 469 16.22 -56.63 -10.00
C PRO A 469 16.14 -55.78 -11.28
N GLN A 470 16.74 -56.23 -12.38
CA GLN A 470 16.64 -55.59 -13.68
C GLN A 470 15.27 -55.87 -14.32
N TRP A 471 14.29 -55.00 -14.07
CA TRP A 471 12.99 -55.10 -14.72
C TRP A 471 13.03 -54.51 -16.14
N PRO A 472 12.43 -55.16 -17.16
CA PRO A 472 12.23 -54.54 -18.45
C PRO A 472 11.25 -53.36 -18.32
N ARG A 473 11.62 -52.23 -18.95
CA ARG A 473 11.00 -50.90 -18.78
C ARG A 473 9.47 -50.86 -18.91
N TRP A 474 8.87 -51.79 -19.64
CA TRP A 474 7.43 -51.83 -19.91
C TRP A 474 6.58 -52.23 -18.69
N ARG A 475 7.10 -53.04 -17.75
CA ARG A 475 6.34 -53.42 -16.54
C ARG A 475 6.18 -52.27 -15.55
N LEU A 476 7.18 -51.39 -15.47
CA LEU A 476 7.13 -50.16 -14.66
C LEU A 476 6.17 -49.12 -15.27
N VAL A 477 6.12 -49.03 -16.60
CA VAL A 477 5.10 -48.24 -17.31
C VAL A 477 3.70 -48.82 -17.08
N GLY A 478 3.58 -50.16 -17.02
CA GLY A 478 2.33 -50.85 -16.70
C GLY A 478 1.77 -50.50 -15.31
N PHE A 479 2.61 -50.48 -14.27
CA PHE A 479 2.18 -50.09 -12.91
C PHE A 479 1.84 -48.60 -12.80
N GLY A 480 2.59 -47.72 -13.47
CA GLY A 480 2.28 -46.29 -13.53
C GLY A 480 0.99 -45.98 -14.29
N ALA A 481 0.74 -46.71 -15.39
CA ALA A 481 -0.50 -46.61 -16.15
C ALA A 481 -1.69 -47.15 -15.35
N LEU A 482 -1.53 -48.27 -14.64
CA LEU A 482 -2.59 -48.84 -13.80
C LEU A 482 -2.97 -47.91 -12.64
N GLY A 483 -1.99 -47.28 -11.98
CA GLY A 483 -2.24 -46.28 -10.93
C GLY A 483 -2.92 -45.02 -11.45
N ALA A 484 -2.57 -44.55 -12.66
CA ALA A 484 -3.24 -43.43 -13.31
C ALA A 484 -4.69 -43.77 -13.70
N VAL A 485 -4.94 -44.97 -14.23
CA VAL A 485 -6.28 -45.46 -14.62
C VAL A 485 -7.19 -45.64 -13.41
N CYS A 486 -6.70 -46.25 -12.32
CA CYS A 486 -7.51 -46.40 -11.09
C CYS A 486 -7.87 -45.06 -10.44
N SER A 487 -6.99 -44.05 -10.54
CA SER A 487 -7.23 -42.72 -9.95
C SER A 487 -8.12 -41.84 -10.83
N LEU A 488 -8.05 -41.99 -12.16
CA LEU A 488 -8.99 -41.38 -13.10
C LEU A 488 -10.40 -41.95 -12.92
N ALA A 489 -10.51 -43.27 -12.72
CA ALA A 489 -11.78 -43.91 -12.44
C ALA A 489 -12.41 -43.41 -11.13
N ASP A 490 -11.62 -43.26 -10.05
CA ASP A 490 -12.11 -42.78 -8.75
C ASP A 490 -12.50 -41.28 -8.76
N GLY A 491 -11.73 -40.45 -9.50
CA GLY A 491 -12.05 -39.04 -9.71
C GLY A 491 -13.33 -38.81 -10.52
N VAL A 492 -13.57 -39.63 -11.55
CA VAL A 492 -14.81 -39.60 -12.36
C VAL A 492 -16.00 -40.09 -11.54
N LEU A 493 -15.85 -41.17 -10.76
CA LEU A 493 -16.91 -41.71 -9.90
C LEU A 493 -17.31 -40.70 -8.80
N SER A 494 -16.32 -39.99 -8.24
CA SER A 494 -16.53 -38.94 -7.23
C SER A 494 -17.24 -37.70 -7.80
N LEU A 495 -17.02 -37.38 -9.09
CA LEU A 495 -17.72 -36.30 -9.79
C LEU A 495 -19.17 -36.68 -10.10
N GLU A 496 -19.43 -37.92 -10.53
CA GLU A 496 -20.79 -38.41 -10.83
C GLU A 496 -21.68 -38.53 -9.57
N LEU A 497 -21.13 -38.97 -8.44
CA LEU A 497 -21.85 -39.07 -7.16
C LEU A 497 -22.25 -37.71 -6.56
N SER A 498 -21.67 -36.61 -7.04
CA SER A 498 -21.90 -35.24 -6.52
C SER A 498 -22.87 -34.38 -7.34
N GLY A 499 -23.41 -34.90 -8.46
CA GLY A 499 -24.48 -34.25 -9.23
C GLY A 499 -24.09 -33.01 -10.05
N TYR A 500 -22.81 -32.60 -10.08
CA TYR A 500 -22.37 -31.38 -10.79
C TYR A 500 -21.82 -31.67 -12.20
N ARG A 501 -22.56 -31.28 -13.26
CA ARG A 501 -22.17 -31.48 -14.67
C ARG A 501 -21.48 -30.27 -15.36
N GLY A 502 -21.15 -29.21 -14.64
CA GLY A 502 -20.80 -27.91 -15.24
C GLY A 502 -19.33 -27.45 -15.22
N LEU A 503 -18.33 -28.33 -15.12
CA LEU A 503 -16.95 -27.87 -14.80
C LEU A 503 -15.81 -28.48 -15.63
N LEU A 504 -16.04 -28.78 -16.90
CA LEU A 504 -14.97 -29.26 -17.80
C LEU A 504 -14.04 -28.15 -18.34
N THR A 505 -14.28 -26.86 -18.04
CA THR A 505 -13.54 -25.73 -18.62
C THR A 505 -12.85 -24.80 -17.61
N SER A 506 -12.93 -25.06 -16.31
CA SER A 506 -12.29 -24.20 -15.28
C SER A 506 -10.84 -24.62 -14.97
N PRO A 507 -9.89 -23.67 -14.80
CA PRO A 507 -8.51 -23.93 -14.35
C PRO A 507 -8.39 -24.69 -13.00
N VAL A 508 -9.48 -24.75 -12.24
CA VAL A 508 -9.56 -25.47 -10.95
C VAL A 508 -9.45 -27.00 -11.14
N VAL A 509 -9.83 -27.55 -12.30
CA VAL A 509 -9.74 -28.99 -12.59
C VAL A 509 -8.33 -29.39 -13.06
N LEU A 510 -7.56 -28.45 -13.61
CA LEU A 510 -6.16 -28.67 -14.00
C LEU A 510 -5.23 -28.77 -12.77
N ALA A 511 -5.55 -28.10 -11.67
CA ALA A 511 -4.70 -28.08 -10.47
C ALA A 511 -4.54 -29.48 -9.81
N PRO A 512 -5.59 -30.29 -9.59
CA PRO A 512 -5.45 -31.65 -9.08
C PRO A 512 -4.69 -32.61 -10.00
N ALA A 513 -4.95 -32.56 -11.31
CA ALA A 513 -4.25 -33.39 -12.30
C ALA A 513 -2.74 -33.04 -12.37
N PHE A 514 -2.42 -31.75 -12.26
CA PHE A 514 -1.05 -31.24 -12.22
C PHE A 514 -0.35 -31.60 -10.90
N LEU A 515 -1.04 -31.49 -9.76
CA LEU A 515 -0.56 -31.93 -8.43
C LEU A 515 -0.28 -33.44 -8.39
N MET A 516 -1.10 -34.24 -9.07
CA MET A 516 -0.93 -35.69 -9.17
C MET A 516 0.27 -36.06 -10.05
N LEU A 517 0.46 -35.38 -11.19
CA LEU A 517 1.65 -35.50 -12.03
C LEU A 517 2.93 -35.11 -11.27
N MET A 518 2.86 -34.11 -10.38
CA MET A 518 3.96 -33.75 -9.49
C MET A 518 4.24 -34.81 -8.42
N ALA A 519 3.20 -35.39 -7.81
CA ALA A 519 3.35 -36.46 -6.81
C ALA A 519 3.94 -37.74 -7.42
N ILE A 520 3.49 -38.12 -8.63
CA ILE A 520 4.06 -39.24 -9.40
C ILE A 520 5.53 -38.96 -9.73
N ASN A 521 5.87 -37.75 -10.17
CA ASN A 521 7.25 -37.34 -10.42
C ASN A 521 8.09 -37.32 -9.14
N PHE A 522 7.53 -36.94 -7.99
CA PHE A 522 8.23 -36.91 -6.70
C PHE A 522 8.54 -38.32 -6.18
N VAL A 523 7.57 -39.25 -6.26
CA VAL A 523 7.79 -40.67 -5.96
C VAL A 523 8.86 -41.24 -6.90
N TRP A 524 8.81 -40.88 -8.19
CA TRP A 524 9.82 -41.27 -9.17
C TRP A 524 11.22 -40.69 -8.87
N MET A 525 11.31 -39.45 -8.37
CA MET A 525 12.54 -38.80 -7.90
C MET A 525 13.14 -39.48 -6.67
N THR A 526 12.33 -40.10 -5.81
CA THR A 526 12.83 -40.77 -4.59
C THR A 526 13.39 -42.17 -4.80
N VAL A 527 13.05 -42.85 -5.91
CA VAL A 527 13.36 -44.27 -6.14
C VAL A 527 14.66 -44.50 -6.94
N ARG A 528 15.20 -43.49 -7.66
CA ARG A 528 16.37 -43.68 -8.55
C ARG A 528 17.53 -42.75 -8.19
N ASP A 529 18.75 -43.26 -8.14
CA ASP A 529 19.96 -42.43 -8.08
C ASP A 529 20.12 -41.65 -9.40
N TRP A 530 20.08 -40.33 -9.30
CA TRP A 530 20.07 -39.39 -10.41
C TRP A 530 21.50 -39.11 -10.92
N SER A 531 21.85 -39.62 -12.11
CA SER A 531 23.12 -39.29 -12.77
C SER A 531 23.01 -38.65 -14.17
N GLY A 532 21.83 -38.21 -14.67
CA GLY A 532 21.83 -37.78 -16.07
C GLY A 532 20.66 -37.07 -16.75
N TRP A 533 19.71 -36.41 -16.08
CA TRP A 533 18.65 -35.64 -16.78
C TRP A 533 18.60 -34.17 -16.35
N ARG A 534 18.53 -33.26 -17.35
CA ARG A 534 18.32 -31.81 -17.16
C ARG A 534 16.82 -31.52 -17.26
N LEU A 535 16.18 -31.07 -16.18
CA LEU A 535 14.85 -30.47 -16.28
C LEU A 535 14.94 -29.13 -17.02
N PRO A 536 14.11 -28.86 -18.04
CA PRO A 536 14.10 -27.57 -18.71
C PRO A 536 13.60 -26.48 -17.75
N LEU A 537 14.23 -25.30 -17.84
CA LEU A 537 14.05 -24.11 -17.00
C LEU A 537 12.58 -23.67 -16.83
N PHE A 538 11.71 -24.09 -17.76
CA PHE A 538 10.30 -23.77 -17.82
C PHE A 538 9.50 -24.26 -16.60
N VAL A 539 9.81 -25.42 -16.02
CA VAL A 539 8.94 -26.02 -14.97
C VAL A 539 9.01 -25.27 -13.62
N PRO A 540 10.20 -24.93 -13.07
CA PRO A 540 10.28 -24.13 -11.84
C PRO A 540 9.85 -22.68 -12.05
N LEU A 541 10.09 -22.12 -13.24
CA LEU A 541 9.67 -20.76 -13.58
C LEU A 541 8.14 -20.67 -13.70
N ALA A 542 7.49 -21.66 -14.31
CA ALA A 542 6.04 -21.76 -14.35
C ALA A 542 5.44 -21.96 -12.95
N LEU A 543 6.11 -22.73 -12.07
CA LEU A 543 5.74 -22.88 -10.66
C LEU A 543 5.85 -21.57 -9.88
N LEU A 544 6.94 -20.81 -10.06
CA LEU A 544 7.12 -19.50 -9.45
C LEU A 544 6.06 -18.51 -9.94
N VAL A 545 5.80 -18.47 -11.25
CA VAL A 545 4.78 -17.60 -11.87
C VAL A 545 3.37 -17.99 -11.42
N ALA A 546 3.06 -19.28 -11.28
CA ALA A 546 1.76 -19.75 -10.81
C ALA A 546 1.54 -19.47 -9.32
N VAL A 547 2.57 -19.59 -8.49
CA VAL A 547 2.51 -19.23 -7.06
C VAL A 547 2.42 -17.73 -6.87
N LEU A 548 3.18 -16.95 -7.65
CA LEU A 548 3.09 -15.48 -7.66
C LEU A 548 1.72 -15.01 -8.15
N GLY A 549 1.20 -15.61 -9.23
CA GLY A 549 -0.15 -15.34 -9.75
C GLY A 549 -1.25 -15.71 -8.74
N GLY A 550 -1.11 -16.85 -8.06
CA GLY A 550 -2.03 -17.27 -7.00
C GLY A 550 -1.99 -16.36 -5.77
N LEU A 551 -0.81 -15.85 -5.40
CA LEU A 551 -0.66 -14.90 -4.28
C LEU A 551 -1.15 -13.49 -4.63
N LEU A 552 -0.97 -13.04 -5.88
CA LEU A 552 -1.52 -11.79 -6.40
C LEU A 552 -3.05 -11.83 -6.43
N LEU A 553 -3.64 -12.94 -6.88
CA LEU A 553 -5.09 -13.13 -6.89
C LEU A 553 -5.69 -13.30 -5.48
N ALA A 554 -4.92 -13.80 -4.52
CA ALA A 554 -5.36 -14.05 -3.13
C ALA A 554 -5.21 -12.86 -2.18
N GLN A 555 -4.90 -11.65 -2.67
CA GLN A 555 -4.82 -10.43 -1.84
C GLN A 555 -6.12 -9.62 -1.79
N THR A 556 -7.16 -9.97 -2.54
CA THR A 556 -8.29 -9.05 -2.79
C THR A 556 -9.48 -9.16 -1.85
N LYS A 557 -9.48 -9.96 -0.77
CA LYS A 557 -10.79 -10.33 -0.18
C LYS A 557 -10.96 -10.47 1.33
N LYS A 558 -10.09 -9.95 2.21
CA LYS A 558 -10.34 -10.19 3.65
C LYS A 558 -9.86 -9.15 4.66
N ASP A 559 -10.28 -7.91 4.46
CA ASP A 559 -10.73 -7.03 5.55
C ASP A 559 -11.76 -6.09 4.92
N ARG A 560 -12.91 -5.86 5.58
CA ARG A 560 -13.96 -4.89 5.15
C ARG A 560 -13.42 -3.45 5.27
N LYS A 561 -12.41 -3.15 4.46
CA LYS A 561 -11.76 -1.87 4.22
C LYS A 561 -11.54 -1.85 2.72
N ASP A 562 -12.56 -1.49 1.97
CA ASP A 562 -12.42 -1.40 0.53
C ASP A 562 -11.49 -0.21 0.24
N ILE A 563 -10.31 -0.52 -0.30
CA ILE A 563 -9.39 0.51 -0.79
C ILE A 563 -10.10 1.16 -1.98
N ALA A 564 -10.61 2.37 -1.77
CA ALA A 564 -11.24 3.16 -2.82
C ALA A 564 -10.19 3.57 -3.87
N SER A 565 -9.01 3.96 -3.40
CA SER A 565 -7.84 4.24 -4.23
C SER A 565 -6.54 4.10 -3.44
N GLN A 566 -5.45 3.78 -4.15
CA GLN A 566 -4.10 3.74 -3.60
C GLN A 566 -3.14 4.33 -4.63
N SER A 567 -2.23 5.18 -4.17
CA SER A 567 -1.24 5.86 -4.99
C SER A 567 0.10 5.89 -4.27
N ARG A 568 1.21 5.77 -5.01
CA ARG A 568 2.58 5.86 -4.49
C ARG A 568 3.36 6.93 -5.22
N ASN A 569 4.10 7.74 -4.48
CA ASN A 569 5.09 8.66 -5.03
C ASN A 569 6.35 8.72 -4.15
N PHE A 570 7.19 9.74 -4.35
CA PHE A 570 8.44 9.93 -3.62
C PHE A 570 8.24 10.11 -2.11
N TYR A 571 7.12 10.70 -1.70
CA TYR A 571 6.80 11.03 -0.30
C TYR A 571 6.16 9.87 0.46
N GLY A 572 5.57 8.91 -0.24
CA GLY A 572 5.03 7.72 0.40
C GLY A 572 3.94 7.04 -0.39
N VAL A 573 3.14 6.24 0.32
CA VAL A 573 1.95 5.59 -0.22
C VAL A 573 0.73 6.15 0.50
N VAL A 574 -0.18 6.72 -0.28
CA VAL A 574 -1.44 7.25 0.20
C VAL A 574 -2.56 6.28 -0.17
N ARG A 575 -3.46 6.00 0.76
CA ARG A 575 -4.61 5.12 0.58
C ARG A 575 -5.87 5.84 1.01
N ILE A 576 -6.90 5.73 0.18
CA ILE A 576 -8.26 6.12 0.52
C ILE A 576 -9.01 4.84 0.80
N TYR A 577 -9.66 4.81 1.95
CA TYR A 577 -10.51 3.71 2.36
C TYR A 577 -11.92 4.22 2.57
N ASP A 578 -12.89 3.47 2.07
CA ASP A 578 -14.29 3.68 2.41
C ASP A 578 -14.67 2.71 3.55
N TYR A 579 -15.20 3.27 4.64
CA TYR A 579 -15.58 2.57 5.86
C TYR A 579 -17.08 2.74 6.14
N GLY A 580 -17.64 1.81 6.93
CA GLY A 580 -19.00 1.96 7.45
C GLY A 580 -20.12 1.69 6.44
N ALA A 581 -19.80 1.15 5.27
CA ALA A 581 -20.79 0.96 4.23
C ALA A 581 -21.66 -0.29 4.49
N VAL A 582 -21.09 -1.50 4.56
CA VAL A 582 -21.88 -2.75 4.67
C VAL A 582 -22.13 -3.10 6.13
N ALA A 583 -23.34 -2.87 6.61
CA ALA A 583 -23.75 -3.38 7.90
C ALA A 583 -23.94 -4.91 7.83
N TYR A 584 -24.67 -5.39 6.81
CA TYR A 584 -24.99 -6.81 6.66
C TYR A 584 -24.75 -7.33 5.25
N THR A 585 -24.33 -8.59 5.16
CA THR A 585 -24.17 -9.32 3.90
C THR A 585 -25.01 -10.57 4.01
N LEU A 586 -25.99 -10.71 3.12
CA LEU A 586 -26.83 -11.90 3.02
C LEU A 586 -26.37 -12.72 1.83
N GLU A 587 -26.04 -13.99 2.09
CA GLU A 587 -25.61 -14.98 1.10
C GLU A 587 -26.68 -16.08 0.96
N ASP A 588 -27.95 -15.66 0.87
CA ASP A 588 -29.10 -16.56 0.86
C ASP A 588 -29.32 -17.20 -0.54
N HIS A 589 -28.70 -16.68 -1.61
CA HIS A 589 -28.92 -17.10 -3.00
C HIS A 589 -27.76 -17.89 -3.62
N ASP A 590 -28.08 -18.92 -4.41
CA ASP A 590 -27.10 -19.76 -5.12
C ASP A 590 -26.73 -19.23 -6.52
N THR A 591 -27.49 -18.26 -7.05
CA THR A 591 -27.24 -17.58 -8.33
C THR A 591 -27.48 -16.06 -8.23
N ASP A 592 -27.25 -15.34 -9.33
CA ASP A 592 -27.26 -13.87 -9.39
C ASP A 592 -28.55 -13.29 -8.81
N VAL A 593 -28.44 -12.37 -7.85
CA VAL A 593 -29.61 -11.63 -7.35
C VAL A 593 -30.09 -10.73 -8.48
N THR A 594 -31.37 -10.81 -8.86
CA THR A 594 -31.94 -10.04 -9.98
C THR A 594 -32.79 -8.86 -9.51
N ARG A 595 -33.45 -8.98 -8.35
CA ARG A 595 -34.36 -7.96 -7.80
C ARG A 595 -34.29 -7.91 -6.28
N VAL A 596 -34.45 -6.70 -5.76
CA VAL A 596 -34.65 -6.38 -4.34
C VAL A 596 -35.85 -5.44 -4.23
N ALA A 597 -36.73 -5.66 -3.27
CA ALA A 597 -37.90 -4.82 -3.04
C ALA A 597 -38.28 -4.80 -1.56
N VAL A 598 -38.96 -3.74 -1.14
CA VAL A 598 -39.37 -3.52 0.26
C VAL A 598 -40.87 -3.26 0.28
N SER A 599 -41.55 -3.80 1.29
CA SER A 599 -43.00 -3.60 1.45
C SER A 599 -43.33 -2.13 1.76
N PRO A 600 -44.55 -1.68 1.42
CA PRO A 600 -45.07 -0.43 1.98
C PRO A 600 -44.99 -0.47 3.52
N GLY A 601 -44.48 0.61 4.12
CA GLY A 601 -44.22 0.68 5.56
C GLY A 601 -42.93 0.01 6.03
N GLY A 602 -42.04 -0.44 5.13
CA GLY A 602 -40.67 -0.83 5.48
C GLY A 602 -40.49 -2.19 6.16
N ARG A 603 -41.58 -2.89 6.48
CA ARG A 603 -41.57 -4.10 7.32
C ARG A 603 -40.98 -5.35 6.66
N LEU A 604 -41.09 -5.55 5.35
CA LEU A 604 -40.57 -6.76 4.69
C LEU A 604 -39.56 -6.43 3.61
N LEU A 605 -38.47 -7.20 3.55
CA LEU A 605 -37.50 -7.19 2.46
C LEU A 605 -37.63 -8.47 1.64
N ALA A 606 -37.88 -8.33 0.34
CA ALA A 606 -37.91 -9.43 -0.61
C ALA A 606 -36.70 -9.36 -1.56
N THR A 607 -36.09 -10.50 -1.81
CA THR A 607 -34.92 -10.65 -2.69
C THR A 607 -35.16 -11.84 -3.63
N ALA A 608 -34.79 -11.69 -4.89
CA ALA A 608 -35.04 -12.70 -5.93
C ALA A 608 -33.81 -12.95 -6.79
N SER A 609 -33.70 -14.17 -7.32
CA SER A 609 -32.53 -14.64 -8.06
C SER A 609 -32.86 -15.17 -9.46
N SER A 610 -31.81 -15.39 -10.25
CA SER A 610 -31.86 -15.83 -11.64
C SER A 610 -32.32 -17.28 -11.83
N ASP A 611 -32.29 -18.09 -10.77
CA ASP A 611 -32.81 -19.46 -10.73
C ASP A 611 -34.27 -19.55 -10.26
N GLY A 612 -34.92 -18.42 -10.00
CA GLY A 612 -36.29 -18.37 -9.46
C GLY A 612 -36.38 -18.52 -7.94
N GLY A 613 -35.24 -18.64 -7.26
CA GLY A 613 -35.14 -18.59 -5.81
C GLY A 613 -35.46 -17.20 -5.27
N MET A 614 -36.24 -17.16 -4.20
CA MET A 614 -36.69 -15.94 -3.55
C MET A 614 -36.62 -16.08 -2.04
N TRP A 615 -36.28 -14.99 -1.37
CA TRP A 615 -36.32 -14.90 0.09
C TRP A 615 -37.04 -13.64 0.51
N VAL A 616 -37.98 -13.81 1.42
CA VAL A 616 -38.66 -12.71 2.12
C VAL A 616 -38.20 -12.75 3.57
N ARG A 617 -37.96 -11.58 4.16
CA ARG A 617 -37.49 -11.41 5.53
C ARG A 617 -38.24 -10.26 6.21
N ASP A 618 -38.64 -10.44 7.46
CA ASP A 618 -39.20 -9.37 8.28
C ASP A 618 -38.07 -8.46 8.80
N CYS A 619 -38.17 -7.18 8.42
CA CYS A 619 -37.24 -6.11 8.77
C CYS A 619 -37.36 -5.68 10.23
N GLU A 620 -38.42 -5.99 10.96
CA GLU A 620 -38.59 -5.58 12.37
C GLU A 620 -38.04 -6.66 13.31
N SER A 621 -38.46 -7.91 13.13
CA SER A 621 -38.12 -9.04 14.00
C SER A 621 -36.86 -9.80 13.59
N GLY A 622 -36.42 -9.69 12.32
CA GLY A 622 -35.32 -10.46 11.76
C GLY A 622 -35.63 -11.96 11.59
N ALA A 623 -36.84 -12.36 12.01
CA ALA A 623 -37.39 -13.69 11.87
C ALA A 623 -38.08 -13.85 10.50
N GLY A 624 -38.30 -15.10 10.08
CA GLY A 624 -39.07 -15.42 8.87
C GLY A 624 -38.27 -15.33 7.59
N LEU A 625 -37.28 -16.22 7.40
CA LEU A 625 -36.76 -16.55 6.08
C LEU A 625 -37.75 -17.49 5.40
N PHE A 626 -38.53 -16.97 4.46
CA PHE A 626 -39.40 -17.81 3.64
C PHE A 626 -38.72 -18.07 2.29
N PRO A 627 -38.10 -19.24 2.08
CA PRO A 627 -37.64 -19.62 0.75
C PRO A 627 -38.88 -19.84 -0.13
N LEU A 628 -39.03 -18.97 -1.11
CA LEU A 628 -40.02 -19.05 -2.16
C LEU A 628 -39.32 -19.55 -3.43
N ASN A 629 -39.99 -20.41 -4.18
CA ASN A 629 -39.48 -20.87 -5.48
C ASN A 629 -40.58 -20.73 -6.52
N THR A 630 -40.30 -19.97 -7.58
CA THR A 630 -41.27 -19.72 -8.64
C THR A 630 -41.28 -20.83 -9.71
N GLY A 631 -40.47 -21.88 -9.55
CA GLY A 631 -40.42 -23.04 -10.46
C GLY A 631 -39.24 -23.02 -11.43
N GLY A 632 -38.10 -22.43 -11.04
CA GLY A 632 -36.82 -22.57 -11.76
C GLY A 632 -36.50 -21.53 -12.84
N ALA A 633 -37.40 -20.58 -13.11
CA ALA A 633 -37.18 -19.52 -14.10
C ALA A 633 -36.77 -18.19 -13.43
N ALA A 634 -35.91 -17.42 -14.11
CA ALA A 634 -35.39 -16.15 -13.60
C ALA A 634 -36.51 -15.14 -13.28
N VAL A 635 -36.54 -14.65 -12.03
CA VAL A 635 -37.44 -13.56 -11.63
C VAL A 635 -36.94 -12.25 -12.25
N ARG A 636 -37.73 -11.65 -13.14
CA ARG A 636 -37.37 -10.41 -13.86
C ARG A 636 -38.10 -9.18 -13.34
N ALA A 637 -39.20 -9.35 -12.61
CA ALA A 637 -39.87 -8.26 -11.91
C ALA A 637 -40.52 -8.77 -10.62
N MET A 638 -40.56 -7.89 -9.63
CA MET A 638 -41.11 -8.15 -8.30
C MET A 638 -41.63 -6.82 -7.74
N ALA A 639 -42.80 -6.85 -7.12
CA ALA A 639 -43.39 -5.69 -6.46
C ALA A 639 -44.24 -6.13 -5.26
N PHE A 640 -44.25 -5.34 -4.20
CA PHE A 640 -45.23 -5.49 -3.12
C PHE A 640 -46.56 -4.82 -3.49
N SER A 641 -47.67 -5.35 -2.98
CA SER A 641 -48.96 -4.67 -3.02
C SER A 641 -48.90 -3.40 -2.17
N PRO A 642 -49.34 -2.22 -2.68
CA PRO A 642 -49.36 -0.98 -1.92
C PRO A 642 -50.46 -0.93 -0.84
N VAL A 643 -51.50 -1.76 -0.97
CA VAL A 643 -52.66 -1.79 -0.06
C VAL A 643 -52.49 -2.85 1.04
N GLU A 644 -51.85 -3.96 0.71
CA GLU A 644 -51.61 -5.08 1.62
C GLU A 644 -50.11 -5.25 1.84
N SER A 645 -49.60 -4.81 2.99
CA SER A 645 -48.17 -4.81 3.29
C SER A 645 -47.49 -6.19 3.25
N GLN A 646 -48.27 -7.27 3.19
CA GLN A 646 -47.82 -8.66 3.24
C GLN A 646 -48.04 -9.42 1.91
N THR A 647 -48.50 -8.75 0.85
CA THR A 647 -48.76 -9.41 -0.44
C THR A 647 -47.67 -9.06 -1.44
N ILE A 648 -47.02 -10.07 -2.03
CA ILE A 648 -45.93 -9.94 -3.00
C ILE A 648 -46.38 -10.47 -4.36
N LEU A 649 -46.13 -9.67 -5.40
CA LEU A 649 -46.36 -10.01 -6.79
C LEU A 649 -45.05 -10.24 -7.51
N VAL A 650 -44.92 -11.40 -8.14
CA VAL A 650 -43.66 -11.83 -8.76
C VAL A 650 -43.94 -12.34 -10.16
N THR A 651 -43.05 -12.02 -11.10
CA THR A 651 -43.10 -12.58 -12.45
C THR A 651 -41.93 -13.53 -12.70
N GLY A 652 -42.24 -14.78 -13.06
CA GLY A 652 -41.23 -15.76 -13.44
C GLY A 652 -41.66 -17.22 -13.31
N ASP A 653 -42.21 -17.78 -14.38
CA ASP A 653 -42.15 -19.20 -14.74
C ASP A 653 -42.10 -19.35 -16.27
N GLU A 654 -41.77 -20.53 -16.80
CA GLU A 654 -41.77 -20.78 -18.26
C GLU A 654 -43.14 -20.54 -18.92
N GLY A 655 -44.22 -20.47 -18.12
CA GLY A 655 -45.60 -20.26 -18.57
C GLY A 655 -46.04 -18.79 -18.67
N GLY A 656 -45.20 -17.83 -18.25
CA GLY A 656 -45.49 -16.41 -18.36
C GLY A 656 -46.60 -15.91 -17.41
N PHE A 657 -46.71 -16.47 -16.21
CA PHE A 657 -47.70 -16.01 -15.21
C PHE A 657 -47.14 -14.98 -14.22
N VAL A 658 -48.00 -14.06 -13.78
CA VAL A 658 -47.78 -13.24 -12.58
C VAL A 658 -48.30 -14.05 -11.38
N ARG A 659 -47.43 -14.36 -10.42
CA ARG A 659 -47.79 -15.11 -9.21
C ARG A 659 -47.96 -14.16 -8.05
N VAL A 660 -49.06 -14.35 -7.30
CA VAL A 660 -49.39 -13.59 -6.11
C VAL A 660 -49.14 -14.45 -4.88
N TRP A 661 -48.33 -13.95 -3.97
CA TRP A 661 -47.96 -14.60 -2.73
C TRP A 661 -48.47 -13.76 -1.56
N ASP A 662 -49.20 -14.40 -0.65
CA ASP A 662 -49.43 -13.85 0.68
C ASP A 662 -48.36 -14.38 1.62
N VAL A 663 -47.72 -13.46 2.32
CA VAL A 663 -46.68 -13.74 3.32
C VAL A 663 -47.13 -13.45 4.75
N ALA A 664 -48.43 -13.31 5.01
CA ALA A 664 -48.99 -13.07 6.33
C ALA A 664 -48.97 -14.31 7.27
N GLY A 665 -48.33 -14.19 8.43
CA GLY A 665 -48.61 -15.00 9.64
C GLY A 665 -47.44 -15.77 10.26
N GLU A 666 -47.46 -15.90 11.59
CA GLU A 666 -46.46 -16.54 12.49
C GLU A 666 -46.28 -18.08 12.29
N GLY A 667 -46.52 -18.61 11.09
CA GLY A 667 -46.56 -20.05 10.79
C GLY A 667 -45.84 -20.44 9.50
N GLU A 668 -44.53 -20.12 9.41
CA GLU A 668 -43.48 -20.73 8.57
C GLU A 668 -43.69 -21.01 7.05
N ARG A 669 -44.80 -20.66 6.39
CA ARG A 669 -44.94 -20.84 4.93
C ARG A 669 -45.74 -19.74 4.23
N ALA A 670 -45.09 -19.05 3.31
CA ALA A 670 -45.74 -18.20 2.33
C ALA A 670 -46.60 -19.05 1.37
N ARG A 671 -47.79 -18.54 1.01
CA ARG A 671 -48.78 -19.27 0.20
C ARG A 671 -48.94 -18.59 -1.15
N GLU A 672 -48.86 -19.39 -2.22
CA GLU A 672 -49.28 -18.94 -3.54
C GLU A 672 -50.81 -18.83 -3.53
N GLU A 673 -51.33 -17.62 -3.56
CA GLU A 673 -52.77 -17.36 -3.51
C GLU A 673 -53.39 -17.43 -4.90
N GLN A 674 -52.71 -16.86 -5.91
CA GLN A 674 -53.28 -16.68 -7.23
C GLN A 674 -52.22 -16.65 -8.32
N ARG A 675 -52.60 -17.15 -9.51
CA ARG A 675 -51.88 -16.97 -10.78
C ARG A 675 -52.70 -16.10 -11.70
N ILE A 676 -52.11 -15.03 -12.21
CA ILE A 676 -52.75 -14.07 -13.10
C ILE A 676 -52.03 -14.10 -14.44
N GLY A 677 -52.77 -14.31 -15.53
CA GLY A 677 -52.26 -14.20 -16.89
C GLY A 677 -52.17 -15.51 -17.67
N GLY A 678 -51.13 -15.60 -18.49
CA GLY A 678 -50.94 -16.48 -19.65
C GLY A 678 -50.14 -15.72 -20.74
N LEU A 679 -49.07 -15.03 -20.30
CA LEU A 679 -48.40 -14.00 -21.08
C LEU A 679 -47.40 -14.65 -22.06
N PRO A 680 -47.09 -14.02 -23.22
CA PRO A 680 -46.22 -14.60 -24.24
C PRO A 680 -44.72 -14.63 -23.87
N GLY A 681 -44.40 -14.76 -22.58
CA GLY A 681 -43.06 -14.79 -22.02
C GLY A 681 -42.99 -14.16 -20.64
N VAL A 682 -41.78 -14.13 -20.05
CA VAL A 682 -41.55 -13.55 -18.72
C VAL A 682 -41.64 -12.02 -18.78
N PRO A 683 -42.57 -11.39 -18.04
CA PRO A 683 -42.68 -9.93 -17.95
C PRO A 683 -41.42 -9.28 -17.42
N THR A 684 -41.04 -8.14 -18.00
CA THR A 684 -39.86 -7.37 -17.57
C THR A 684 -40.18 -6.34 -16.48
N GLY A 685 -41.46 -6.05 -16.26
CA GLY A 685 -41.95 -5.16 -15.20
C GLY A 685 -43.35 -5.58 -14.72
N VAL A 686 -43.61 -5.45 -13.43
CA VAL A 686 -44.92 -5.67 -12.79
C VAL A 686 -45.13 -4.57 -11.76
N ALA A 687 -46.35 -4.04 -11.66
CA ALA A 687 -46.69 -3.05 -10.65
C ALA A 687 -48.21 -3.06 -10.35
N VAL A 688 -48.59 -2.57 -9.18
CA VAL A 688 -49.99 -2.38 -8.75
C VAL A 688 -50.25 -0.91 -8.48
N SER A 689 -51.45 -0.44 -8.81
CA SER A 689 -51.86 0.93 -8.53
C SER A 689 -51.88 1.21 -7.03
N PRO A 690 -51.60 2.45 -6.60
CA PRO A 690 -51.56 2.80 -5.16
C PRO A 690 -52.81 2.39 -4.36
N ASP A 691 -53.97 2.30 -5.01
CA ASP A 691 -55.25 1.89 -4.41
C ASP A 691 -55.60 0.40 -4.59
N GLY A 692 -54.69 -0.40 -5.16
CA GLY A 692 -54.86 -1.83 -5.38
C GLY A 692 -55.82 -2.22 -6.50
N ARG A 693 -56.46 -1.26 -7.19
CA ARG A 693 -57.50 -1.57 -8.19
C ARG A 693 -56.97 -2.04 -9.54
N PHE A 694 -55.72 -1.71 -9.90
CA PHE A 694 -55.12 -2.09 -11.17
C PHE A 694 -53.79 -2.82 -10.98
N LEU A 695 -53.60 -3.89 -11.76
CA LEU A 695 -52.33 -4.59 -11.92
C LEU A 695 -51.88 -4.40 -13.36
N VAL A 696 -50.58 -4.14 -13.55
CA VAL A 696 -49.98 -4.00 -14.87
C VAL A 696 -48.76 -4.88 -15.02
N ALA A 697 -48.60 -5.46 -16.21
CA ALA A 697 -47.44 -6.28 -16.58
C ALA A 697 -46.90 -5.85 -17.94
N ALA A 698 -45.62 -5.46 -17.95
CA ALA A 698 -44.88 -5.10 -19.14
C ALA A 698 -44.28 -6.35 -19.79
N CYS A 699 -44.69 -6.65 -21.02
CA CYS A 699 -44.26 -7.84 -21.74
C CYS A 699 -43.21 -7.51 -22.82
N ALA A 700 -42.40 -8.51 -23.18
CA ALA A 700 -41.33 -8.34 -24.18
C ALA A 700 -41.85 -8.02 -25.59
N ASP A 701 -43.12 -8.31 -25.86
CA ASP A 701 -43.82 -7.97 -27.11
C ASP A 701 -44.17 -6.47 -27.23
N GLY A 702 -43.85 -5.66 -26.22
CA GLY A 702 -44.13 -4.22 -26.21
C GLY A 702 -45.55 -3.86 -25.78
N VAL A 703 -46.38 -4.85 -25.44
CA VAL A 703 -47.75 -4.66 -24.97
C VAL A 703 -47.79 -4.60 -23.45
N LEU A 704 -48.31 -3.49 -22.91
CA LEU A 704 -48.64 -3.36 -21.51
C LEU A 704 -49.99 -4.03 -21.26
N ARG A 705 -49.97 -5.14 -20.53
CA ARG A 705 -51.19 -5.85 -20.13
C ARG A 705 -51.65 -5.33 -18.78
N ARG A 706 -52.98 -5.22 -18.61
CA ARG A 706 -53.60 -4.62 -17.42
C ARG A 706 -54.79 -5.44 -16.96
N TRP A 707 -54.95 -5.53 -15.65
CA TRP A 707 -56.08 -6.16 -14.98
C TRP A 707 -56.70 -5.18 -14.00
N ARG A 708 -58.02 -5.30 -13.83
CA ARG A 708 -58.76 -4.57 -12.81
C ARG A 708 -59.25 -5.54 -11.75
N MET A 709 -59.01 -5.20 -10.49
CA MET A 709 -59.50 -5.96 -9.35
C MET A 709 -61.00 -5.68 -9.18
N ASP A 710 -61.80 -6.74 -9.13
CA ASP A 710 -63.22 -6.69 -8.77
C ASP A 710 -63.54 -7.74 -7.68
N ALA A 711 -64.80 -7.82 -7.24
CA ALA A 711 -65.21 -8.74 -6.16
C ALA A 711 -65.04 -10.23 -6.54
N ALA A 712 -64.89 -10.57 -7.83
CA ALA A 712 -64.64 -11.91 -8.32
C ALA A 712 -63.15 -12.18 -8.63
N GLY A 713 -62.27 -11.18 -8.47
CA GLY A 713 -60.82 -11.27 -8.66
C GLY A 713 -60.30 -10.36 -9.76
N TRP A 714 -59.12 -10.69 -10.31
CA TRP A 714 -58.49 -9.92 -11.37
C TRP A 714 -59.14 -10.17 -12.73
N LYS A 715 -59.80 -9.15 -13.27
CA LYS A 715 -60.37 -9.16 -14.62
C LYS A 715 -59.42 -8.52 -15.63
N GLU A 716 -59.06 -9.26 -16.67
CA GLU A 716 -58.22 -8.74 -17.75
C GLU A 716 -58.95 -7.64 -18.55
N LEU A 717 -58.23 -6.56 -18.82
CA LEU A 717 -58.66 -5.47 -19.70
C LEU A 717 -57.83 -5.51 -21.00
N PRO A 718 -58.31 -4.89 -22.10
CA PRO A 718 -57.56 -4.82 -23.34
C PRO A 718 -56.15 -4.23 -23.12
N GLY A 719 -55.14 -4.90 -23.66
CA GLY A 719 -53.74 -4.47 -23.61
C GLY A 719 -53.50 -3.17 -24.36
N ILE A 720 -52.42 -2.47 -24.00
CA ILE A 720 -52.02 -1.18 -24.57
C ILE A 720 -50.70 -1.37 -25.31
N GLU A 721 -50.66 -1.01 -26.59
CA GLU A 721 -49.42 -0.95 -27.36
C GLU A 721 -48.57 0.22 -26.85
N ALA A 722 -47.63 -0.08 -25.95
CA ALA A 722 -46.84 0.94 -25.27
C ALA A 722 -45.53 1.23 -26.00
N HIS A 723 -44.82 0.19 -26.44
CA HIS A 723 -43.48 0.30 -27.03
C HIS A 723 -43.28 -0.66 -28.21
N VAL A 724 -42.26 -0.40 -29.04
CA VAL A 724 -41.79 -1.35 -30.05
C VAL A 724 -40.92 -2.41 -29.35
N LEU A 725 -41.18 -3.70 -29.60
CA LEU A 725 -40.47 -4.90 -29.09
C LEU A 725 -39.24 -4.63 -28.21
N GLY A 726 -39.28 -5.02 -26.92
CA GLY A 726 -38.15 -4.85 -26.02
C GLY A 726 -38.50 -4.80 -24.52
N THR A 727 -37.48 -4.63 -23.68
CA THR A 727 -37.64 -4.50 -22.22
C THR A 727 -38.46 -3.25 -21.90
N THR A 728 -39.55 -3.43 -21.16
CA THR A 728 -40.39 -2.33 -20.67
C THR A 728 -40.37 -2.31 -19.14
N VAL A 729 -40.13 -1.14 -18.56
CA VAL A 729 -40.20 -0.90 -17.11
C VAL A 729 -41.47 -0.11 -16.83
N VAL A 730 -42.09 -0.29 -15.66
CA VAL A 730 -43.37 0.35 -15.33
C VAL A 730 -43.31 0.94 -13.92
N ALA A 731 -43.89 2.13 -13.75
CA ALA A 731 -44.13 2.78 -12.47
C ALA A 731 -45.51 3.47 -12.48
N PHE A 732 -46.14 3.70 -11.33
CA PHE A 732 -47.39 4.46 -11.26
C PHE A 732 -47.10 5.95 -11.03
N SER A 733 -47.83 6.83 -11.73
CA SER A 733 -47.82 8.29 -11.48
C SER A 733 -49.02 8.75 -10.67
N GLY A 734 -50.04 7.90 -10.53
CA GLY A 734 -51.24 8.16 -9.76
C GLY A 734 -52.15 6.94 -9.73
N VAL A 735 -53.35 7.11 -9.20
CA VAL A 735 -54.32 6.02 -9.00
C VAL A 735 -54.75 5.35 -10.30
N ASN A 736 -55.01 6.15 -11.34
CA ASN A 736 -55.49 5.69 -12.64
C ASN A 736 -54.45 5.84 -13.77
N GLU A 737 -53.19 6.14 -13.42
CA GLU A 737 -52.14 6.46 -14.40
C GLU A 737 -50.85 5.67 -14.15
N CYS A 738 -50.31 5.08 -15.22
CA CYS A 738 -49.00 4.44 -15.21
C CYS A 738 -48.04 5.10 -16.20
N VAL A 739 -46.77 5.03 -15.87
CA VAL A 739 -45.65 5.43 -16.72
C VAL A 739 -44.91 4.17 -17.18
N THR A 740 -44.63 4.07 -18.46
CA THR A 740 -43.84 3.00 -19.08
C THR A 740 -42.58 3.58 -19.71
N GLY A 741 -41.46 2.85 -19.60
CA GLY A 741 -40.21 3.19 -20.25
C GLY A 741 -39.73 2.01 -21.10
N GLY A 742 -39.41 2.28 -22.37
CA GLY A 742 -39.06 1.25 -23.35
C GLY A 742 -37.60 1.28 -23.80
N ALA A 743 -37.17 0.17 -24.42
CA ALA A 743 -35.88 0.08 -25.11
C ALA A 743 -35.80 1.01 -26.35
N ASP A 744 -36.95 1.49 -26.84
CA ASP A 744 -37.06 2.49 -27.90
C ASP A 744 -36.75 3.93 -27.42
N GLY A 745 -36.39 4.10 -26.14
CA GLY A 745 -36.03 5.39 -25.54
C GLY A 745 -37.22 6.28 -25.20
N ARG A 746 -38.46 5.79 -25.42
CA ARG A 746 -39.68 6.53 -25.12
C ARG A 746 -40.13 6.28 -23.69
N VAL A 747 -40.65 7.33 -23.06
CA VAL A 747 -41.35 7.25 -21.78
C VAL A 747 -42.79 7.72 -21.99
N CYS A 748 -43.76 6.84 -21.76
CA CYS A 748 -45.17 7.10 -22.04
C CYS A 748 -46.02 7.02 -20.77
N VAL A 749 -47.01 7.90 -20.67
CA VAL A 749 -47.98 7.95 -19.56
C VAL A 749 -49.34 7.52 -20.11
N PHE A 750 -49.97 6.54 -19.46
CA PHE A 750 -51.24 5.96 -19.89
C PHE A 750 -52.30 6.04 -18.79
N ASN A 751 -53.54 6.29 -19.21
CA ASN A 751 -54.70 6.15 -18.36
C ASN A 751 -55.15 4.68 -18.37
N LEU A 752 -55.15 4.07 -17.19
CA LEU A 752 -55.41 2.64 -17.03
C LEU A 752 -56.89 2.25 -17.09
N GLU A 753 -57.80 3.21 -17.01
CA GLU A 753 -59.23 2.94 -17.09
C GLU A 753 -59.64 2.82 -18.56
N HIS A 754 -59.21 3.78 -19.38
CA HIS A 754 -59.57 3.87 -20.80
C HIS A 754 -58.53 3.21 -21.73
N GLY A 755 -57.32 2.95 -21.24
CA GLY A 755 -56.22 2.42 -22.05
C GLY A 755 -55.65 3.42 -23.04
N THR A 756 -55.83 4.72 -22.81
CA THR A 756 -55.41 5.80 -23.71
C THR A 756 -54.08 6.41 -23.27
N LYS A 757 -53.23 6.78 -24.24
CA LYS A 757 -52.01 7.54 -23.98
C LYS A 757 -52.36 8.95 -23.56
N VAL A 758 -51.97 9.34 -22.36
CA VAL A 758 -52.18 10.69 -21.80
C VAL A 758 -51.07 11.63 -22.27
N ARG A 759 -49.83 11.16 -22.19
CA ARG A 759 -48.64 11.95 -22.55
C ARG A 759 -47.49 11.05 -22.98
N GLU A 760 -46.59 11.64 -23.74
CA GLU A 760 -45.27 11.10 -24.04
C GLU A 760 -44.24 12.13 -23.56
N LEU A 761 -43.27 11.70 -22.76
CA LEU A 761 -42.15 12.53 -22.32
C LEU A 761 -41.04 12.45 -23.37
N GLU A 762 -40.24 13.51 -23.51
CA GLU A 762 -39.21 13.57 -24.55
C GLU A 762 -38.28 12.35 -24.53
N PRO A 763 -37.91 11.79 -25.71
CA PRO A 763 -37.14 10.57 -25.79
C PRO A 763 -35.71 10.76 -25.25
N GLY A 764 -35.33 9.85 -24.35
CA GLY A 764 -33.95 9.66 -23.88
C GLY A 764 -33.32 8.43 -24.51
N GLY A 765 -32.14 8.04 -24.03
CA GLY A 765 -31.57 6.73 -24.37
C GLY A 765 -32.46 5.56 -23.91
N PRO A 766 -32.16 4.32 -24.31
CA PRO A 766 -32.96 3.13 -23.95
C PRO A 766 -33.14 3.00 -22.43
N VAL A 767 -34.40 3.04 -21.96
CA VAL A 767 -34.71 3.04 -20.53
C VAL A 767 -34.56 1.64 -19.94
N LYS A 768 -33.90 1.53 -18.78
CA LYS A 768 -33.57 0.26 -18.13
C LYS A 768 -34.05 0.15 -16.70
N ALA A 769 -34.20 1.28 -16.01
CA ALA A 769 -34.76 1.36 -14.67
C ALA A 769 -35.60 2.63 -14.54
N MET A 770 -36.63 2.58 -13.70
CA MET A 770 -37.44 3.75 -13.36
C MET A 770 -37.80 3.73 -11.88
N ALA A 771 -37.92 4.92 -11.28
CA ALA A 771 -38.46 5.12 -9.94
C ALA A 771 -39.31 6.39 -9.93
N MET A 772 -40.38 6.40 -9.14
CA MET A 772 -41.27 7.55 -8.95
C MET A 772 -41.26 7.95 -7.47
N ASN A 773 -41.25 9.24 -7.19
CA ASN A 773 -41.46 9.76 -5.85
C ASN A 773 -42.92 10.22 -5.62
N GLU A 774 -43.29 10.50 -4.37
CA GLU A 774 -44.66 10.90 -4.01
C GLU A 774 -45.07 12.26 -4.58
N ASP A 775 -44.11 13.12 -4.92
CA ASP A 775 -44.34 14.39 -5.60
C ASP A 775 -44.67 14.23 -7.09
N GLY A 776 -44.63 13.02 -7.65
CA GLY A 776 -44.83 12.77 -9.08
C GLY A 776 -43.62 13.16 -9.95
N VAL A 777 -42.42 13.11 -9.37
CA VAL A 777 -41.14 13.19 -10.09
C VAL A 777 -40.67 11.78 -10.45
N LEU A 778 -40.46 11.57 -11.74
CA LEU A 778 -39.93 10.33 -12.32
C LEU A 778 -38.43 10.45 -12.50
N ALA A 779 -37.67 9.46 -12.02
CA ALA A 779 -36.30 9.20 -12.45
C ALA A 779 -36.28 8.02 -13.43
N ALA A 780 -35.75 8.20 -14.64
CA ALA A 780 -35.51 7.10 -15.58
C ALA A 780 -34.02 6.99 -15.95
N GLY A 781 -33.46 5.80 -15.76
CA GLY A 781 -32.07 5.49 -16.03
C GLY A 781 -31.92 4.81 -17.38
N ASP A 782 -30.96 5.27 -18.19
CA ASP A 782 -30.71 4.75 -19.53
C ASP A 782 -29.51 3.78 -19.62
N ALA A 783 -29.34 3.19 -20.80
CA ALA A 783 -28.25 2.26 -21.09
C ALA A 783 -26.86 2.91 -21.14
N GLU A 784 -26.80 4.23 -21.33
CA GLU A 784 -25.55 5.00 -21.36
C GLU A 784 -25.10 5.48 -19.97
N GLY A 785 -25.91 5.23 -18.93
CA GLY A 785 -25.57 5.59 -17.56
C GLY A 785 -26.03 6.99 -17.15
N ARG A 786 -27.02 7.55 -17.84
CA ARG A 786 -27.66 8.82 -17.48
C ARG A 786 -28.97 8.55 -16.76
N VAL A 787 -29.31 9.44 -15.82
CA VAL A 787 -30.62 9.46 -15.16
C VAL A 787 -31.30 10.78 -15.46
N HIS A 788 -32.50 10.68 -16.00
CA HIS A 788 -33.31 11.81 -16.42
C HIS A 788 -34.47 11.98 -15.43
N PHE A 789 -34.73 13.21 -15.00
CA PHE A 789 -35.77 13.54 -14.03
C PHE A 789 -36.89 14.34 -14.68
N TRP A 790 -38.14 13.90 -14.57
CA TRP A 790 -39.30 14.63 -15.08
C TRP A 790 -40.37 14.85 -14.03
N LYS A 791 -41.07 15.98 -14.10
CA LYS A 791 -42.35 16.16 -13.40
C LYS A 791 -43.47 15.61 -14.29
N VAL A 792 -44.07 14.49 -13.91
CA VAL A 792 -45.01 13.77 -14.80
C VAL A 792 -46.26 14.60 -15.12
N ALA A 793 -46.80 15.31 -14.13
CA ALA A 793 -48.01 16.11 -14.26
C ALA A 793 -47.89 17.26 -15.30
N SER A 794 -46.73 17.91 -15.40
CA SER A 794 -46.48 18.96 -16.40
C SER A 794 -45.78 18.46 -17.66
N GLY A 795 -44.99 17.38 -17.55
CA GLY A 795 -44.15 16.85 -18.61
C GLY A 795 -42.77 17.49 -18.67
N ASP A 796 -42.44 18.38 -17.73
CA ASP A 796 -41.19 19.13 -17.74
C ASP A 796 -40.01 18.23 -17.36
N LEU A 797 -38.95 18.28 -18.16
CA LEU A 797 -37.64 17.72 -17.80
C LEU A 797 -36.98 18.66 -16.77
N LEU A 798 -36.75 18.15 -15.57
CA LEU A 798 -36.17 18.88 -14.45
C LEU A 798 -34.64 18.90 -14.53
N GLN A 799 -34.02 17.73 -14.76
CA GLN A 799 -32.56 17.57 -14.78
C GLN A 799 -32.15 16.27 -15.48
N VAL A 800 -30.94 16.24 -16.04
CA VAL A 800 -30.23 15.02 -16.44
C VAL A 800 -28.91 14.94 -15.67
N ILE A 801 -28.61 13.77 -15.11
CA ILE A 801 -27.34 13.49 -14.44
C ILE A 801 -26.61 12.36 -15.13
N GLU A 802 -25.28 12.40 -15.13
CA GLU A 802 -24.43 11.30 -15.61
C GLU A 802 -23.79 10.58 -14.43
N THR A 803 -23.95 9.26 -14.38
CA THR A 803 -23.44 8.45 -13.25
C THR A 803 -21.94 8.17 -13.37
N GLY A 804 -21.43 8.06 -14.60
CA GLY A 804 -20.06 7.63 -14.90
C GLY A 804 -19.78 6.14 -14.61
N GLN A 805 -20.81 5.35 -14.32
CA GLN A 805 -20.72 3.95 -13.83
C GLN A 805 -21.31 2.94 -14.83
N GLY A 806 -21.49 3.37 -16.08
CA GLY A 806 -22.12 2.57 -17.13
C GLY A 806 -23.63 2.43 -16.93
N LYS A 807 -24.22 1.45 -17.60
CA LYS A 807 -25.67 1.21 -17.67
C LYS A 807 -26.35 1.19 -16.29
N VAL A 808 -27.45 1.93 -16.16
CA VAL A 808 -28.29 1.92 -14.95
C VAL A 808 -29.16 0.66 -14.93
N ASN A 809 -29.05 -0.14 -13.88
CA ASN A 809 -29.81 -1.39 -13.69
C ASN A 809 -30.92 -1.25 -12.63
N GLY A 810 -30.79 -0.32 -11.68
CA GLY A 810 -31.79 -0.08 -10.64
C GLY A 810 -31.80 1.37 -10.15
N LEU A 811 -32.99 1.84 -9.75
CA LEU A 811 -33.23 3.16 -9.20
C LEU A 811 -34.21 3.04 -8.02
N ALA A 812 -33.97 3.81 -6.96
CA ALA A 812 -34.90 3.92 -5.85
C ALA A 812 -34.79 5.30 -5.19
N PHE A 813 -35.93 5.92 -4.87
CA PHE A 813 -36.00 7.09 -4.01
C PHE A 813 -36.09 6.67 -2.54
N ASN A 814 -35.57 7.49 -1.63
CA ASN A 814 -35.86 7.33 -0.21
C ASN A 814 -37.32 7.70 0.08
N ARG A 815 -37.82 7.21 1.21
CA ARG A 815 -39.13 7.55 1.79
C ARG A 815 -38.86 7.96 3.24
N PHE A 816 -39.47 9.03 3.76
CA PHE A 816 -39.44 9.27 5.21
C PHE A 816 -40.66 10.04 5.71
N THR A 817 -41.08 9.71 6.94
CA THR A 817 -41.74 10.63 7.88
C THR A 817 -41.25 10.42 9.31
N SER A 818 -40.95 11.50 10.05
CA SER A 818 -41.30 11.59 11.47
C SER A 818 -41.35 13.04 11.95
N GLY A 819 -42.50 13.43 12.48
CA GLY A 819 -42.76 14.64 13.26
C GLY A 819 -44.22 14.61 13.67
N GLU A 820 -44.51 14.13 14.88
CA GLU A 820 -45.83 14.13 15.55
C GLU A 820 -47.07 14.17 14.62
N GLY A 821 -47.34 13.07 13.92
CA GLY A 821 -48.66 12.79 13.36
C GLY A 821 -49.05 13.45 12.02
N GLU A 822 -48.20 14.25 11.37
CA GLU A 822 -48.43 14.73 9.99
C GLU A 822 -47.33 14.29 9.02
N LEU A 823 -47.74 13.66 7.92
CA LEU A 823 -46.85 13.16 6.86
C LEU A 823 -46.45 14.34 5.95
N VAL A 824 -45.16 14.68 5.88
CA VAL A 824 -44.62 15.58 4.84
C VAL A 824 -43.59 14.82 4.01
N PRO A 825 -43.92 14.38 2.80
CA PRO A 825 -42.99 13.72 1.91
C PRO A 825 -42.01 14.74 1.33
N VAL A 826 -40.71 14.51 1.50
CA VAL A 826 -39.69 15.06 0.59
C VAL A 826 -38.74 13.92 0.24
N ALA A 827 -38.90 13.33 -0.95
CA ALA A 827 -37.95 12.35 -1.46
C ALA A 827 -36.68 13.08 -1.93
N ASP A 828 -35.79 13.36 -0.98
CA ASP A 828 -34.58 14.15 -1.20
C ASP A 828 -33.36 13.30 -1.58
N ARG A 829 -33.42 11.96 -1.50
CA ARG A 829 -32.33 11.05 -1.88
C ARG A 829 -32.73 10.03 -2.95
N LEU A 830 -31.75 9.69 -3.80
CA LEU A 830 -31.87 8.70 -4.87
C LEU A 830 -30.67 7.76 -4.84
N ALA A 831 -30.93 6.46 -4.87
CA ALA A 831 -29.93 5.42 -5.05
C ALA A 831 -29.94 4.90 -6.49
N VAL A 832 -28.77 4.77 -7.09
CA VAL A 832 -28.59 4.39 -8.51
C VAL A 832 -27.61 3.23 -8.60
N ALA A 833 -28.09 2.04 -8.97
CA ALA A 833 -27.27 0.84 -9.17
C ALA A 833 -26.90 0.66 -10.64
N CYS A 834 -25.61 0.45 -10.91
CA CYS A 834 -25.06 0.37 -12.26
C CYS A 834 -24.37 -0.98 -12.56
N ALA A 835 -24.24 -1.27 -13.85
CA ALA A 835 -23.68 -2.52 -14.35
C ALA A 835 -22.19 -2.72 -14.01
N ASP A 836 -21.44 -1.65 -13.74
CA ASP A 836 -20.03 -1.73 -13.35
C ASP A 836 -19.80 -2.22 -11.90
N GLY A 837 -20.89 -2.52 -11.19
CA GLY A 837 -20.88 -2.95 -9.78
C GLY A 837 -21.18 -1.83 -8.79
N GLY A 838 -21.05 -0.57 -9.20
CA GLY A 838 -21.22 0.59 -8.33
C GLY A 838 -22.68 0.88 -8.04
N THR A 839 -22.95 1.34 -6.81
CA THR A 839 -24.23 1.97 -6.46
C THR A 839 -23.94 3.38 -5.96
N SER A 840 -24.44 4.40 -6.63
CA SER A 840 -24.24 5.80 -6.23
C SER A 840 -25.45 6.35 -5.49
N ILE A 841 -25.19 7.12 -4.43
CA ILE A 841 -26.22 7.81 -3.64
C ILE A 841 -26.19 9.29 -4.00
N TRP A 842 -27.36 9.86 -4.28
CA TRP A 842 -27.56 11.23 -4.73
C TRP A 842 -28.52 11.95 -3.78
N GLN A 843 -28.34 13.25 -3.60
CA GLN A 843 -29.26 14.11 -2.84
C GLN A 843 -29.68 15.33 -3.63
N LEU A 844 -30.93 15.74 -3.47
CA LEU A 844 -31.52 16.95 -4.02
C LEU A 844 -31.22 18.14 -3.11
N GLY A 845 -30.34 19.04 -3.56
CA GLY A 845 -29.98 20.26 -2.82
C GLY A 845 -30.12 21.49 -3.72
N ALA A 846 -30.84 22.52 -3.26
CA ALA A 846 -31.09 23.76 -3.99
C ALA A 846 -31.60 23.52 -5.43
N GLY A 847 -32.51 22.54 -5.60
CA GLY A 847 -33.12 22.20 -6.89
C GLY A 847 -32.23 21.40 -7.85
N ARG A 848 -31.08 20.88 -7.40
CA ARG A 848 -30.22 20.01 -8.22
C ARG A 848 -29.81 18.74 -7.48
N TRP A 849 -29.87 17.61 -8.17
CA TRP A 849 -29.32 16.34 -7.73
C TRP A 849 -27.79 16.36 -7.77
N ARG A 850 -27.15 15.93 -6.68
CA ARG A 850 -25.70 15.80 -6.55
C ARG A 850 -25.34 14.44 -6.00
N ARG A 851 -24.33 13.80 -6.58
CA ARG A 851 -23.77 12.56 -6.06
C ARG A 851 -23.07 12.86 -4.74
N ILE A 852 -23.49 12.16 -3.69
CA ILE A 852 -22.89 12.26 -2.36
C ILE A 852 -21.70 11.30 -2.29
N PHE A 853 -21.89 10.03 -2.66
CA PHE A 853 -20.85 9.01 -2.66
C PHE A 853 -21.25 7.80 -3.52
N THR A 854 -20.34 6.83 -3.64
CA THR A 854 -20.57 5.54 -4.29
C THR A 854 -20.29 4.42 -3.29
N LEU A 855 -21.26 3.53 -3.10
CA LEU A 855 -21.11 2.32 -2.31
C LEU A 855 -20.14 1.34 -3.00
N PRO A 856 -19.33 0.60 -2.21
CA PRO A 856 -18.44 -0.42 -2.72
C PRO A 856 -19.10 -1.42 -3.69
N LYS A 857 -18.34 -1.81 -4.71
CA LYS A 857 -18.89 -2.55 -5.85
C LYS A 857 -19.33 -3.98 -5.49
N HIS A 858 -20.39 -4.47 -6.14
CA HIS A 858 -20.66 -5.90 -6.27
C HIS A 858 -19.72 -6.53 -7.31
N ALA A 859 -19.23 -7.74 -7.05
CA ALA A 859 -18.37 -8.42 -8.02
C ALA A 859 -19.21 -8.90 -9.21
N GLY A 860 -19.04 -8.29 -10.38
CA GLY A 860 -19.78 -8.64 -11.60
C GLY A 860 -20.99 -7.76 -11.93
N GLY A 861 -21.33 -6.78 -11.07
CA GLY A 861 -22.39 -5.80 -11.35
C GLY A 861 -23.44 -5.70 -10.24
N ALA A 862 -24.01 -4.50 -10.05
CA ALA A 862 -25.18 -4.29 -9.21
C ALA A 862 -26.44 -4.40 -10.08
N SER A 863 -27.41 -5.19 -9.63
CA SER A 863 -28.59 -5.58 -10.41
C SER A 863 -29.90 -4.95 -9.90
N GLY A 864 -29.92 -4.53 -8.63
CA GLY A 864 -31.07 -3.87 -8.01
C GLY A 864 -30.68 -3.08 -6.77
N VAL A 865 -31.47 -2.06 -6.45
CA VAL A 865 -31.28 -1.19 -5.29
C VAL A 865 -32.62 -0.74 -4.73
N THR A 866 -32.70 -0.57 -3.40
CA THR A 866 -33.88 -0.06 -2.70
C THR A 866 -33.49 0.55 -1.34
N PHE A 867 -34.36 1.36 -0.74
CA PHE A 867 -34.20 1.90 0.61
C PHE A 867 -35.08 1.10 1.60
N ILE A 868 -34.61 0.90 2.84
CA ILE A 868 -35.42 0.39 3.96
C ILE A 868 -35.46 1.42 5.08
N GLU A 869 -36.62 1.53 5.72
CA GLU A 869 -36.77 2.25 7.00
C GLU A 869 -36.29 1.33 8.14
N ALA A 870 -35.79 1.91 9.23
CA ALA A 870 -35.01 1.22 10.27
C ALA A 870 -35.63 -0.11 10.77
N ALA A 871 -34.75 -1.09 11.03
CA ALA A 871 -35.07 -2.49 11.30
C ALA A 871 -34.66 -2.91 12.73
N SER A 872 -35.60 -3.35 13.59
CA SER A 872 -35.31 -3.62 15.02
C SER A 872 -34.50 -4.88 15.34
N TRP A 873 -34.27 -5.80 14.39
CA TRP A 873 -33.34 -6.93 14.57
C TRP A 873 -31.88 -6.56 14.29
N MET A 874 -31.63 -5.34 13.81
CA MET A 874 -30.30 -4.77 13.78
C MET A 874 -29.91 -4.42 15.22
N PRO A 875 -28.81 -4.97 15.79
CA PRO A 875 -28.51 -4.83 17.20
C PRO A 875 -28.44 -3.35 17.65
N GLU A 876 -28.97 -3.08 18.84
CA GLU A 876 -28.99 -1.79 19.52
C GLU A 876 -27.68 -1.00 19.33
N GLN A 877 -27.70 0.03 18.47
CA GLN A 877 -26.89 1.25 18.55
C GLN A 877 -27.28 2.24 17.43
N ASN A 878 -28.48 2.84 17.51
CA ASN A 878 -28.67 4.27 17.23
C ASN A 878 -30.11 4.68 17.46
N THR A 879 -30.34 5.53 18.46
CA THR A 879 -31.60 6.22 18.74
C THR A 879 -31.97 7.30 17.71
N MET A 880 -31.27 7.35 16.58
CA MET A 880 -31.53 8.29 15.49
C MET A 880 -32.53 7.65 14.52
N LYS A 881 -33.80 8.02 14.64
CA LYS A 881 -34.89 7.60 13.74
C LYS A 881 -34.77 8.12 12.30
N GLU A 882 -33.66 8.75 11.92
CA GLU A 882 -33.44 9.44 10.64
C GLU A 882 -32.38 8.76 9.75
N VAL A 883 -32.13 7.46 9.92
CA VAL A 883 -31.08 6.75 9.16
C VAL A 883 -31.65 6.13 7.88
N ASP A 884 -31.08 6.48 6.73
CA ASP A 884 -31.39 5.83 5.44
C ASP A 884 -30.55 4.57 5.27
N TRP A 885 -31.21 3.42 5.25
CA TRP A 885 -30.58 2.15 4.93
C TRP A 885 -30.81 1.82 3.46
N VAL A 886 -29.75 1.42 2.76
CA VAL A 886 -29.82 1.02 1.35
C VAL A 886 -29.61 -0.48 1.24
N VAL A 887 -30.33 -1.14 0.35
CA VAL A 887 -30.14 -2.56 0.04
C VAL A 887 -29.77 -2.69 -1.42
N THR A 888 -28.70 -3.40 -1.73
CA THR A 888 -28.27 -3.69 -3.10
C THR A 888 -28.15 -5.18 -3.34
N GLY A 889 -28.62 -5.63 -4.49
CA GLY A 889 -28.40 -6.98 -5.01
C GLY A 889 -27.31 -6.98 -6.08
N GLY A 890 -26.52 -8.05 -6.13
CA GLY A 890 -25.44 -8.19 -7.10
C GLY A 890 -25.42 -9.53 -7.84
N VAL A 891 -24.70 -9.50 -8.96
CA VAL A 891 -24.32 -10.68 -9.76
C VAL A 891 -23.38 -11.62 -8.99
N ASP A 892 -22.78 -11.13 -7.89
CA ASP A 892 -22.01 -11.94 -6.95
C ASP A 892 -22.87 -12.85 -6.06
N LYS A 893 -24.19 -12.90 -6.29
CA LYS A 893 -25.18 -13.69 -5.54
C LYS A 893 -25.43 -13.17 -4.13
N VAL A 894 -24.92 -11.97 -3.84
CA VAL A 894 -24.93 -11.38 -2.52
C VAL A 894 -25.92 -10.23 -2.49
N VAL A 895 -26.64 -10.12 -1.38
CA VAL A 895 -27.37 -8.91 -1.02
C VAL A 895 -26.58 -8.17 0.06
N LYS A 896 -26.28 -6.90 -0.18
CA LYS A 896 -25.58 -6.03 0.79
C LYS A 896 -26.57 -5.01 1.33
N ILE A 897 -26.60 -4.87 2.65
CA ILE A 897 -27.38 -3.86 3.36
C ILE A 897 -26.41 -2.83 3.91
N TRP A 898 -26.68 -1.57 3.61
CA TRP A 898 -25.79 -0.46 3.83
C TRP A 898 -26.38 0.55 4.80
N ASN A 899 -25.54 1.03 5.73
CA ASN A 899 -25.86 2.21 6.52
C ASN A 899 -25.21 3.41 5.83
N VAL A 900 -26.02 4.23 5.16
CA VAL A 900 -25.52 5.39 4.40
C VAL A 900 -24.99 6.49 5.32
N ASP A 901 -25.53 6.62 6.52
CA ASP A 901 -25.18 7.71 7.44
C ASP A 901 -23.94 7.43 8.30
N GLU A 902 -23.46 6.19 8.31
CA GLU A 902 -22.18 5.78 8.89
C GLU A 902 -21.06 5.65 7.87
N HIS A 903 -21.37 5.83 6.58
CA HIS A 903 -20.35 5.84 5.55
C HIS A 903 -19.37 6.99 5.78
N GLU A 904 -18.09 6.64 5.87
CA GLU A 904 -17.02 7.61 6.00
C GLU A 904 -15.83 7.23 5.14
N ARG A 905 -15.18 8.25 4.61
CA ARG A 905 -13.96 8.12 3.83
C ARG A 905 -12.78 8.50 4.69
N ARG A 906 -11.72 7.68 4.64
CA ARG A 906 -10.50 7.88 5.44
C ARG A 906 -9.29 7.98 4.54
N LEU A 907 -8.47 9.01 4.75
CA LEU A 907 -7.15 9.13 4.12
C LEU A 907 -6.10 8.54 5.04
N VAL A 908 -5.28 7.62 4.53
CA VAL A 908 -4.29 6.89 5.33
C VAL A 908 -2.94 6.87 4.60
N ASN A 909 -1.86 7.18 5.30
CA ASN A 909 -0.49 6.95 4.84
C ASN A 909 0.21 6.03 5.84
N GLY A 910 0.80 4.94 5.35
CA GLY A 910 1.31 3.88 6.20
C GLY A 910 0.21 3.31 7.10
N ARG A 911 0.25 3.63 8.40
CA ARG A 911 -0.77 3.26 9.40
C ARG A 911 -1.44 4.45 10.09
N ILE A 912 -1.08 5.68 9.70
CA ILE A 912 -1.64 6.90 10.28
C ILE A 912 -2.79 7.42 9.42
N LEU A 913 -3.84 7.81 10.12
CA LEU A 913 -5.03 8.43 9.60
C LEU A 913 -4.78 9.92 9.43
N HIS A 914 -4.89 10.45 8.22
CA HIS A 914 -4.70 11.87 7.88
C HIS A 914 -6.02 12.64 7.76
N GLY A 915 -7.10 12.05 8.27
CA GLY A 915 -8.42 12.65 8.32
C GLY A 915 -9.52 11.69 7.85
N VAL A 916 -10.72 12.04 8.29
CA VAL A 916 -11.96 11.30 8.03
C VAL A 916 -13.02 12.30 7.60
N GLN A 917 -13.85 11.94 6.64
CA GLN A 917 -15.07 12.68 6.35
C GLN A 917 -16.25 11.74 6.21
N TYR A 918 -17.33 12.03 6.93
CA TYR A 918 -18.61 11.37 6.74
C TYR A 918 -19.22 11.80 5.42
N SER A 919 -19.83 10.86 4.70
CA SER A 919 -20.52 11.20 3.46
C SER A 919 -21.90 11.80 3.71
N ASN A 920 -22.54 11.54 4.85
CA ASN A 920 -23.77 12.23 5.23
C ASN A 920 -23.50 13.73 5.41
N PRO A 921 -24.15 14.63 4.64
CA PRO A 921 -23.92 16.07 4.74
C PRO A 921 -24.15 16.68 6.14
N ALA A 922 -25.07 16.14 6.93
CA ALA A 922 -25.30 16.56 8.31
C ALA A 922 -24.10 16.26 9.22
N ARG A 923 -23.28 15.26 8.88
CA ARG A 923 -22.07 14.85 9.61
C ARG A 923 -20.78 15.21 8.87
N ALA A 924 -20.84 15.61 7.61
CA ALA A 924 -19.68 15.95 6.77
C ALA A 924 -18.92 17.17 7.31
N GLU A 925 -19.60 18.04 8.06
CA GLU A 925 -19.02 19.19 8.76
C GLU A 925 -18.67 18.88 10.23
N MET A 926 -18.78 17.62 10.67
CA MET A 926 -18.37 17.25 12.02
C MET A 926 -16.86 17.45 12.18
N ARG A 927 -16.46 17.98 13.33
CA ARG A 927 -15.04 18.12 13.69
C ARG A 927 -14.51 16.74 14.09
N THR A 928 -14.07 15.96 13.11
CA THR A 928 -13.69 14.54 13.30
C THR A 928 -12.24 14.35 13.73
N SER A 929 -11.86 13.09 13.96
CA SER A 929 -10.47 12.66 14.12
C SER A 929 -9.82 13.29 15.36
N TYR A 930 -8.55 13.64 15.30
CA TYR A 930 -7.84 14.35 16.36
C TYR A 930 -7.95 15.90 16.22
N TYR A 931 -8.83 16.39 15.35
CA TYR A 931 -9.07 17.82 15.13
C TYR A 931 -10.34 18.34 15.82
N GLY A 932 -11.01 17.54 16.66
CA GLY A 932 -12.24 17.98 17.31
C GLY A 932 -12.03 19.02 18.42
N SER A 933 -13.12 19.52 18.99
CA SER A 933 -13.10 20.77 19.76
C SER A 933 -12.34 20.72 21.08
N LEU A 934 -12.15 19.52 21.62
CA LEU A 934 -11.38 19.28 22.84
C LEU A 934 -9.89 19.07 22.59
N SER A 935 -9.46 18.91 21.33
CA SER A 935 -8.04 18.77 21.01
C SER A 935 -7.32 20.11 21.06
N GLY A 936 -5.99 20.09 21.15
CA GLY A 936 -5.20 21.33 21.26
C GLY A 936 -5.46 22.30 20.10
N VAL A 937 -5.58 21.79 18.87
CA VAL A 937 -5.93 22.62 17.71
C VAL A 937 -7.35 23.16 17.78
N GLY A 938 -8.33 22.37 18.23
CA GLY A 938 -9.70 22.83 18.42
C GLY A 938 -9.79 23.98 19.43
N LEU A 939 -9.13 23.82 20.59
CA LEU A 939 -9.02 24.86 21.60
C LEU A 939 -8.33 26.13 21.07
N ALA A 940 -7.22 25.98 20.34
CA ALA A 940 -6.51 27.12 19.77
C ALA A 940 -7.39 27.92 18.79
N LEU A 941 -8.11 27.23 17.90
CA LEU A 941 -8.98 27.85 16.91
C LEU A 941 -10.20 28.52 17.53
N ASP A 942 -10.87 27.85 18.47
CA ASP A 942 -12.09 28.36 19.12
C ASP A 942 -11.77 29.54 20.06
N LEU A 943 -10.71 29.47 20.88
CA LEU A 943 -10.34 30.53 21.83
C LEU A 943 -9.71 31.76 21.16
N ARG A 944 -9.00 31.60 20.03
CA ARG A 944 -8.44 32.75 19.28
C ARG A 944 -9.44 33.42 18.35
N ARG A 945 -10.69 32.96 18.28
CA ARG A 945 -11.72 33.55 17.43
C ARG A 945 -12.24 34.86 18.03
N GLU A 946 -12.00 35.97 17.35
CA GLU A 946 -12.47 37.29 17.74
C GLU A 946 -13.77 37.66 17.01
N LYS A 947 -14.77 38.18 17.74
CA LYS A 947 -16.05 38.57 17.15
C LYS A 947 -15.87 39.72 16.15
N GLY A 948 -16.37 39.54 14.92
CA GLY A 948 -16.38 40.58 13.88
C GLY A 948 -15.08 40.72 13.08
N ARG A 949 -14.06 39.89 13.36
CA ARG A 949 -12.81 39.82 12.58
C ARG A 949 -12.63 38.41 12.02
N GLY A 950 -12.30 38.30 10.74
CA GLY A 950 -11.90 37.02 10.13
C GLY A 950 -10.59 36.52 10.73
N GLN A 951 -10.53 35.23 11.04
CA GLN A 951 -9.36 34.56 11.59
C GLN A 951 -8.39 34.18 10.47
N ARG A 952 -7.09 34.42 10.68
CA ARG A 952 -6.02 34.01 9.76
C ARG A 952 -5.35 32.75 10.30
N VAL A 953 -5.45 31.64 9.59
CA VAL A 953 -4.97 30.33 10.04
C VAL A 953 -3.98 29.75 9.04
N GLY A 954 -2.81 29.37 9.53
CA GLY A 954 -1.84 28.56 8.78
C GLY A 954 -1.92 27.11 9.22
N VAL A 955 -1.86 26.17 8.28
CA VAL A 955 -1.87 24.73 8.59
C VAL A 955 -0.73 24.06 7.82
N VAL A 956 0.20 23.44 8.54
CA VAL A 956 1.31 22.66 7.99
C VAL A 956 0.93 21.19 8.05
N GLY A 957 0.68 20.59 6.88
CA GLY A 957 0.03 19.29 6.70
C GLY A 957 -1.45 19.46 6.31
N LEU A 958 -1.79 19.14 5.06
CA LEU A 958 -3.15 19.30 4.55
C LEU A 958 -4.06 18.14 4.96
N GLY A 959 -3.57 16.91 4.83
CA GLY A 959 -4.38 15.70 5.04
C GLY A 959 -5.63 15.70 4.16
N THR A 960 -6.80 15.44 4.74
CA THR A 960 -8.09 15.60 4.04
C THR A 960 -8.60 17.04 3.99
N GLY A 961 -7.94 17.97 4.65
CA GLY A 961 -8.43 19.34 4.85
C GLY A 961 -9.36 19.51 6.06
N SER A 962 -9.43 18.55 6.99
CA SER A 962 -10.38 18.56 8.13
C SER A 962 -10.37 19.84 8.97
N VAL A 963 -9.22 20.50 9.12
CA VAL A 963 -9.12 21.77 9.85
C VAL A 963 -9.96 22.89 9.20
N ALA A 964 -10.23 22.81 7.89
CA ALA A 964 -11.08 23.78 7.18
C ALA A 964 -12.53 23.81 7.70
N VAL A 965 -12.99 22.79 8.44
CA VAL A 965 -14.30 22.79 9.12
C VAL A 965 -14.47 24.00 10.03
N TYR A 966 -13.39 24.50 10.64
CA TYR A 966 -13.43 25.66 11.52
C TYR A 966 -13.57 26.99 10.77
N ALA A 967 -13.34 27.02 9.45
CA ALA A 967 -13.35 28.24 8.67
C ALA A 967 -14.78 28.79 8.46
N GLY A 968 -14.98 30.04 8.85
CA GLY A 968 -16.22 30.80 8.68
C GLY A 968 -16.06 31.98 7.72
N LYS A 969 -17.15 32.73 7.54
CA LYS A 969 -17.18 33.88 6.63
C LYS A 969 -16.10 34.91 6.97
N GLY A 970 -15.25 35.24 5.98
CA GLY A 970 -14.18 36.22 6.12
C GLY A 970 -12.87 35.68 6.70
N ASP A 971 -12.82 34.42 7.13
CA ASP A 971 -11.58 33.77 7.55
C ASP A 971 -10.64 33.51 6.36
N ASP A 972 -9.33 33.42 6.63
CA ASP A 972 -8.28 33.15 5.64
C ASP A 972 -7.40 31.99 6.10
N TYR A 973 -7.59 30.83 5.46
CA TYR A 973 -6.91 29.57 5.76
C TYR A 973 -5.92 29.23 4.66
N VAL A 974 -4.65 29.04 5.04
CA VAL A 974 -3.56 28.66 4.16
C VAL A 974 -3.00 27.31 4.60
N PHE A 975 -3.11 26.31 3.72
CA PHE A 975 -2.59 24.97 3.94
C PHE A 975 -1.26 24.81 3.21
N TYR A 976 -0.26 24.27 3.88
CA TYR A 976 1.05 23.96 3.31
C TYR A 976 1.22 22.44 3.29
N ASP A 977 1.46 21.87 2.11
CA ASP A 977 1.74 20.45 1.97
C ASP A 977 2.81 20.23 0.90
N ILE A 978 3.75 19.33 1.16
CA ILE A 978 4.82 19.01 0.22
C ILE A 978 4.37 18.01 -0.83
N ASN A 979 3.30 17.25 -0.59
CA ASN A 979 2.87 16.17 -1.44
C ASN A 979 1.70 16.62 -2.35
N PRO A 980 1.91 16.84 -3.66
CA PRO A 980 0.87 17.29 -4.58
C PRO A 980 -0.28 16.28 -4.73
N GLU A 981 -0.02 15.00 -4.44
CA GLU A 981 -1.09 14.00 -4.44
C GLU A 981 -2.08 14.22 -3.29
N VAL A 982 -1.63 14.77 -2.15
CA VAL A 982 -2.51 15.11 -1.03
C VAL A 982 -3.39 16.31 -1.37
N GLU A 983 -2.86 17.32 -2.07
CA GLU A 983 -3.66 18.44 -2.60
C GLU A 983 -4.77 17.94 -3.52
N ARG A 984 -4.41 17.13 -4.53
CA ARG A 984 -5.38 16.56 -5.47
C ARG A 984 -6.47 15.77 -4.73
N ILE A 985 -6.08 14.92 -3.78
CA ILE A 985 -7.01 14.13 -2.98
C ILE A 985 -7.93 15.01 -2.13
N ALA A 986 -7.40 16.05 -1.46
CA ALA A 986 -8.20 16.92 -0.62
C ALA A 986 -9.22 17.78 -1.40
N GLU A 987 -8.94 18.11 -2.66
CA GLU A 987 -9.85 18.86 -3.54
C GLU A 987 -10.86 17.94 -4.26
N GLU A 988 -10.47 16.72 -4.65
CA GLU A 988 -11.28 15.83 -5.49
C GLU A 988 -12.07 14.79 -4.70
N GLU A 989 -11.53 14.28 -3.57
CA GLU A 989 -12.09 13.14 -2.84
C GLU A 989 -12.75 13.51 -1.50
N PHE A 990 -12.53 14.75 -1.04
CA PHE A 990 -13.06 15.34 0.19
C PHE A 990 -13.63 16.74 -0.09
N SER A 991 -14.61 17.19 0.72
CA SER A 991 -15.30 18.47 0.47
C SER A 991 -14.87 19.63 1.37
N TYR A 992 -14.02 19.38 2.38
CA TYR A 992 -13.70 20.37 3.43
C TYR A 992 -13.24 21.74 2.89
N LEU A 993 -12.32 21.76 1.91
CA LEU A 993 -11.83 23.02 1.31
C LEU A 993 -12.93 23.74 0.52
N LEU A 994 -13.73 22.98 -0.24
CA LEU A 994 -14.85 23.49 -1.01
C LEU A 994 -15.93 24.08 -0.10
N ASP A 995 -16.26 23.41 0.99
CA ASP A 995 -17.29 23.84 1.94
C ASP A 995 -16.85 25.06 2.75
N ALA A 996 -15.57 25.16 3.12
CA ALA A 996 -15.00 26.38 3.67
C ALA A 996 -15.16 27.59 2.73
N ARG A 997 -14.84 27.41 1.43
CA ARG A 997 -15.02 28.45 0.40
C ARG A 997 -16.49 28.85 0.24
N ARG A 998 -17.42 27.88 0.29
CA ARG A 998 -18.87 28.13 0.24
C ARG A 998 -19.39 28.93 1.42
N ARG A 999 -18.83 28.71 2.62
CA ARG A 999 -19.14 29.50 3.83
C ARG A 999 -18.56 30.93 3.78
N GLY A 1000 -17.83 31.27 2.72
CA GLY A 1000 -17.25 32.60 2.50
C GLY A 1000 -15.88 32.78 3.14
N ALA A 1001 -15.18 31.70 3.47
CA ALA A 1001 -13.77 31.73 3.85
C ALA A 1001 -12.87 31.69 2.61
N LYS A 1002 -11.64 32.15 2.73
CA LYS A 1002 -10.56 31.82 1.79
C LYS A 1002 -9.88 30.54 2.30
N ALA A 1003 -9.76 29.54 1.44
CA ALA A 1003 -9.03 28.30 1.74
C ALA A 1003 -8.13 27.97 0.55
N SER A 1004 -6.82 28.16 0.70
CA SER A 1004 -5.81 27.97 -0.36
C SER A 1004 -4.75 26.96 0.06
N VAL A 1005 -4.26 26.17 -0.89
CA VAL A 1005 -3.14 25.25 -0.70
C VAL A 1005 -1.88 25.86 -1.33
N VAL A 1006 -0.74 25.73 -0.64
CA VAL A 1006 0.59 26.13 -1.09
C VAL A 1006 1.49 24.90 -1.10
N LEU A 1007 1.91 24.49 -2.29
CA LEU A 1007 2.77 23.32 -2.46
C LEU A 1007 4.22 23.61 -2.06
N GLY A 1008 4.80 22.73 -1.25
CA GLY A 1008 6.19 22.78 -0.83
C GLY A 1008 6.37 22.47 0.66
N ASP A 1009 7.63 22.28 1.07
CA ASP A 1009 7.95 22.21 2.49
C ASP A 1009 7.59 23.54 3.17
N ALA A 1010 6.68 23.50 4.14
CA ALA A 1010 6.10 24.70 4.74
C ALA A 1010 7.16 25.65 5.32
N ARG A 1011 8.22 25.10 5.93
CA ARG A 1011 9.30 25.91 6.50
C ARG A 1011 10.05 26.65 5.41
N LEU A 1012 10.37 25.98 4.30
CA LEU A 1012 11.07 26.60 3.17
C LEU A 1012 10.23 27.67 2.48
N VAL A 1013 8.93 27.41 2.32
CA VAL A 1013 8.00 28.40 1.76
C VAL A 1013 7.93 29.62 2.66
N MET A 1014 7.67 29.44 3.96
CA MET A 1014 7.57 30.54 4.92
C MET A 1014 8.87 31.35 5.05
N GLU A 1015 10.04 30.73 4.90
CA GLU A 1015 11.31 31.45 4.89
C GLU A 1015 11.36 32.55 3.81
N GLN A 1016 10.77 32.26 2.64
CA GLN A 1016 10.71 33.15 1.49
C GLN A 1016 9.50 34.10 1.52
N GLU A 1017 8.42 33.72 2.21
CA GLU A 1017 7.21 34.53 2.31
C GLU A 1017 7.37 35.77 3.20
N LYS A 1018 6.54 36.77 2.92
CA LYS A 1018 6.29 37.88 3.85
C LYS A 1018 5.39 37.39 4.98
N SER A 1019 5.51 38.03 6.15
CA SER A 1019 4.65 37.70 7.29
C SER A 1019 3.17 37.73 6.92
N ARG A 1020 2.44 36.68 7.33
CA ARG A 1020 0.99 36.54 7.09
C ARG A 1020 0.14 36.92 8.31
N GLY A 1021 0.75 37.12 9.48
CA GLY A 1021 0.06 37.52 10.72
C GLY A 1021 -0.98 36.50 11.20
N PHE A 1022 -0.63 35.22 11.21
CA PHE A 1022 -1.50 34.13 11.65
C PHE A 1022 -1.93 34.30 13.11
N ASP A 1023 -3.23 34.14 13.34
CA ASP A 1023 -3.82 34.03 14.66
C ASP A 1023 -3.55 32.64 15.26
N VAL A 1024 -3.59 31.61 14.40
CA VAL A 1024 -3.26 30.22 14.74
C VAL A 1024 -2.41 29.61 13.64
N LEU A 1025 -1.32 28.95 14.01
CA LEU A 1025 -0.51 28.12 13.12
C LEU A 1025 -0.51 26.68 13.63
N VAL A 1026 -1.03 25.76 12.82
CA VAL A 1026 -1.12 24.34 13.14
C VAL A 1026 0.05 23.59 12.51
N LEU A 1027 0.79 22.82 13.28
CA LEU A 1027 1.88 21.96 12.82
C LEU A 1027 1.49 20.48 12.96
N ASP A 1028 1.10 19.86 11.84
CA ASP A 1028 0.68 18.46 11.73
C ASP A 1028 1.18 17.80 10.42
N ALA A 1029 2.46 17.96 10.11
CA ALA A 1029 3.10 17.34 8.93
C ALA A 1029 3.70 15.95 9.21
N PHE A 1030 3.14 15.21 10.18
CA PHE A 1030 3.65 13.89 10.57
C PHE A 1030 3.20 12.84 9.56
N SER A 1031 4.15 12.17 8.92
CA SER A 1031 3.88 11.06 7.99
C SER A 1031 4.12 9.76 8.73
N SER A 1032 3.05 9.01 9.06
CA SER A 1032 3.17 7.86 9.95
C SER A 1032 3.66 8.27 11.37
N ASP A 1033 4.40 7.40 12.07
CA ASP A 1033 5.11 7.76 13.31
C ASP A 1033 6.39 8.59 13.06
N ALA A 1034 6.72 8.90 11.80
CA ALA A 1034 7.94 9.64 11.47
C ALA A 1034 7.73 11.14 11.66
N ILE A 1035 8.59 11.73 12.48
CA ILE A 1035 8.58 13.16 12.83
C ILE A 1035 9.59 13.90 11.93
N PRO A 1036 9.16 14.85 11.10
CA PRO A 1036 10.07 15.69 10.33
C PRO A 1036 10.78 16.66 11.28
N VAL A 1037 11.96 16.24 11.76
CA VAL A 1037 12.64 16.94 12.85
C VAL A 1037 13.00 18.39 12.52
N HIS A 1038 13.17 18.70 11.23
CA HIS A 1038 13.48 20.05 10.76
C HIS A 1038 12.33 21.05 10.92
N LEU A 1039 11.12 20.60 11.24
CA LEU A 1039 9.99 21.47 11.58
C LEU A 1039 9.95 21.81 13.07
N LEU A 1040 10.77 21.15 13.90
CA LEU A 1040 10.81 21.34 15.34
C LEU A 1040 12.24 21.72 15.80
N THR A 1041 12.82 22.74 15.18
CA THR A 1041 14.10 23.35 15.59
C THR A 1041 13.89 24.79 16.04
N ARG A 1042 14.86 25.35 16.77
CA ARG A 1042 14.86 26.78 17.12
C ARG A 1042 14.63 27.66 15.89
N GLU A 1043 15.39 27.41 14.82
CA GLU A 1043 15.34 28.17 13.57
C GLU A 1043 13.99 28.02 12.87
N ALA A 1044 13.36 26.84 12.93
CA ALA A 1044 12.01 26.64 12.41
C ALA A 1044 10.98 27.49 13.17
N LEU A 1045 11.02 27.48 14.51
CA LEU A 1045 10.11 28.29 15.32
C LEU A 1045 10.35 29.80 15.16
N GLU A 1046 11.59 30.24 14.92
CA GLU A 1046 11.88 31.64 14.58
C GLU A 1046 11.22 32.06 13.26
N ILE A 1047 11.25 31.19 12.24
CA ILE A 1047 10.54 31.40 10.98
C ILE A 1047 9.03 31.47 11.23
N TYR A 1048 8.47 30.55 12.03
CA TYR A 1048 7.05 30.56 12.36
C TYR A 1048 6.67 31.83 13.12
N ALA A 1049 7.47 32.24 14.10
CA ALA A 1049 7.27 33.45 14.89
C ALA A 1049 7.17 34.72 14.04
N LYS A 1050 7.92 34.81 12.92
CA LYS A 1050 7.81 35.92 11.96
C LYS A 1050 6.42 36.00 11.32
N HIS A 1051 5.72 34.88 11.19
CA HIS A 1051 4.40 34.80 10.55
C HIS A 1051 3.25 34.90 11.54
N MET A 1052 3.50 34.90 12.85
CA MET A 1052 2.46 34.99 13.87
C MET A 1052 2.06 36.44 14.18
N ASP A 1053 0.79 36.63 14.52
CA ASP A 1053 0.32 37.82 15.22
C ASP A 1053 0.87 37.89 16.67
N GLU A 1054 0.83 39.05 17.31
CA GLU A 1054 1.31 39.23 18.69
C GLU A 1054 0.61 38.30 19.70
N LYS A 1055 -0.69 38.04 19.48
CA LYS A 1055 -1.50 37.11 20.30
C LYS A 1055 -1.60 35.72 19.67
N GLY A 1056 -0.77 35.43 18.68
CA GLY A 1056 -0.80 34.18 17.93
C GLY A 1056 -0.51 32.94 18.78
N VAL A 1057 -1.04 31.79 18.34
CA VAL A 1057 -0.81 30.48 18.97
C VAL A 1057 -0.27 29.50 17.93
N ILE A 1058 0.82 28.80 18.25
CA ILE A 1058 1.29 27.66 17.45
C ILE A 1058 0.81 26.38 18.14
N ALA A 1059 0.01 25.58 17.43
CA ALA A 1059 -0.46 24.28 17.89
C ALA A 1059 0.38 23.18 17.24
N VAL A 1060 1.18 22.46 18.03
CA VAL A 1060 2.06 21.40 17.56
C VAL A 1060 1.47 20.05 17.93
N HIS A 1061 1.14 19.23 16.93
CA HIS A 1061 0.74 17.85 17.18
C HIS A 1061 2.00 17.06 17.59
N ILE A 1062 1.96 16.32 18.70
CA ILE A 1062 3.13 15.59 19.21
C ILE A 1062 2.84 14.11 19.48
N SER A 1063 1.66 13.62 19.08
CA SER A 1063 1.26 12.22 19.24
C SER A 1063 2.29 11.29 18.60
N ASN A 1064 3.03 10.56 19.44
CA ASN A 1064 4.01 9.59 18.97
C ASN A 1064 4.16 8.43 19.96
N ARG A 1065 4.24 7.20 19.44
CA ARG A 1065 4.39 5.99 20.25
C ARG A 1065 5.83 5.67 20.66
N HIS A 1066 6.82 6.22 19.96
CA HIS A 1066 8.23 5.87 20.10
C HIS A 1066 9.10 7.02 20.65
N LEU A 1067 8.64 8.27 20.51
CA LEU A 1067 9.42 9.47 20.82
C LEU A 1067 8.66 10.39 21.77
N ARG A 1068 9.33 10.85 22.83
CA ARG A 1068 8.82 11.80 23.82
C ARG A 1068 9.08 13.23 23.36
N LEU A 1069 8.20 13.76 22.51
CA LEU A 1069 8.35 15.08 21.90
C LEU A 1069 7.99 16.24 22.83
N GLU A 1070 7.23 16.00 23.90
CA GLU A 1070 6.73 17.05 24.79
C GLU A 1070 7.87 17.88 25.38
N GLY A 1071 8.94 17.24 25.86
CA GLY A 1071 10.09 17.95 26.43
C GLY A 1071 10.88 18.75 25.39
N VAL A 1072 10.90 18.33 24.13
CA VAL A 1072 11.53 19.10 23.05
C VAL A 1072 10.74 20.39 22.78
N ALA A 1073 9.42 20.28 22.62
CA ALA A 1073 8.55 21.43 22.39
C ALA A 1073 8.63 22.45 23.55
N PHE A 1074 8.61 21.97 24.81
CA PHE A 1074 8.79 22.83 25.99
C PHE A 1074 10.15 23.51 26.03
N ARG A 1075 11.24 22.79 25.72
CA ARG A 1075 12.58 23.38 25.70
C ARG A 1075 12.70 24.48 24.64
N LEU A 1076 12.12 24.28 23.47
CA LEU A 1076 12.08 25.28 22.40
C LEU A 1076 11.25 26.51 22.76
N ALA A 1077 10.11 26.30 23.42
CA ALA A 1077 9.27 27.40 23.92
C ALA A 1077 10.04 28.28 24.90
N HIS A 1078 10.67 27.66 25.91
CA HIS A 1078 11.47 28.35 26.91
C HIS A 1078 12.60 29.16 26.28
N GLU A 1079 13.28 28.58 25.28
CA GLU A 1079 14.39 29.23 24.59
C GLU A 1079 13.96 30.49 23.81
N LEU A 1080 12.74 30.51 23.28
CA LEU A 1080 12.19 31.68 22.58
C LEU A 1080 11.45 32.64 23.52
N GLY A 1081 11.40 32.34 24.82
CA GLY A 1081 10.66 33.12 25.82
C GLY A 1081 9.14 33.00 25.69
N TRP A 1082 8.64 31.87 25.19
CA TRP A 1082 7.21 31.60 25.01
C TRP A 1082 6.69 30.69 26.12
N GLU A 1083 5.41 30.83 26.41
CA GLU A 1083 4.69 29.92 27.29
C GLU A 1083 4.22 28.69 26.49
N ALA A 1084 4.08 27.56 27.18
CA ALA A 1084 3.67 26.31 26.57
C ALA A 1084 2.75 25.50 27.48
N VAL A 1085 1.76 24.84 26.87
CA VAL A 1085 0.83 23.95 27.57
C VAL A 1085 0.57 22.70 26.75
N ARG A 1086 0.48 21.55 27.42
CA ARG A 1086 0.16 20.26 26.79
C ARG A 1086 -1.32 19.97 26.94
N VAL A 1087 -1.95 19.55 25.85
CA VAL A 1087 -3.37 19.19 25.77
C VAL A 1087 -3.45 17.76 25.30
N VAL A 1088 -3.98 16.87 26.15
CA VAL A 1088 -4.14 15.44 25.86
C VAL A 1088 -5.62 15.11 25.79
N VAL A 1089 -6.02 14.40 24.74
CA VAL A 1089 -7.34 13.80 24.60
C VAL A 1089 -7.16 12.28 24.69
N ASP A 1090 -7.61 11.69 25.80
CA ASP A 1090 -7.52 10.24 26.06
C ASP A 1090 -8.75 9.46 25.53
N GLU A 1091 -8.69 8.12 25.58
CA GLU A 1091 -9.78 7.23 25.14
C GLU A 1091 -11.13 7.51 25.83
N THR A 1092 -11.11 7.99 27.08
CA THR A 1092 -12.33 8.40 27.81
C THR A 1092 -12.92 9.71 27.28
N GLY A 1093 -12.10 10.61 26.72
CA GLY A 1093 -12.55 11.81 26.01
C GLY A 1093 -13.04 11.49 24.59
N ALA A 1094 -12.42 10.49 23.94
CA ALA A 1094 -12.87 9.90 22.67
C ALA A 1094 -14.23 9.20 22.79
N GLY A 1095 -14.49 8.54 23.93
CA GLY A 1095 -15.72 7.80 24.24
C GLY A 1095 -16.96 8.65 24.56
N LEU A 1096 -16.87 9.98 24.59
CA LEU A 1096 -18.00 10.91 24.83
C LEU A 1096 -18.97 11.04 23.63
N GLY A 1097 -18.94 10.11 22.67
CA GLY A 1097 -19.81 10.14 21.48
C GLY A 1097 -19.40 11.18 20.41
N LEU A 1098 -18.17 11.71 20.48
CA LEU A 1098 -17.69 12.81 19.63
C LEU A 1098 -16.80 12.37 18.44
N ASN A 1099 -16.65 11.06 18.17
CA ASN A 1099 -15.76 10.52 17.12
C ASN A 1099 -14.34 11.14 17.13
N LEU A 1100 -13.86 11.42 18.35
CA LEU A 1100 -12.54 11.98 18.63
C LEU A 1100 -11.51 10.85 18.74
N TYR A 1101 -10.34 11.03 18.15
CA TYR A 1101 -9.23 10.10 18.30
C TYR A 1101 -8.28 10.61 19.38
N THR A 1102 -7.59 9.69 20.06
CA THR A 1102 -6.57 10.03 21.03
C THR A 1102 -5.51 10.92 20.40
N SER A 1103 -5.18 12.04 21.04
CA SER A 1103 -4.16 12.95 20.53
C SER A 1103 -3.48 13.74 21.63
N ASP A 1104 -2.24 14.10 21.36
CA ASP A 1104 -1.37 14.86 22.23
C ASP A 1104 -0.86 16.09 21.46
N TRP A 1105 -1.10 17.27 22.01
CA TRP A 1105 -0.79 18.55 21.40
C TRP A 1105 -0.03 19.45 22.38
N VAL A 1106 0.90 20.25 21.88
CA VAL A 1106 1.52 21.34 22.65
C VAL A 1106 1.15 22.67 22.01
N LEU A 1107 0.58 23.57 22.80
CA LEU A 1107 0.25 24.93 22.39
C LEU A 1107 1.33 25.89 22.88
N LEU A 1108 1.91 26.64 21.96
CA LEU A 1108 2.99 27.60 22.19
C LEU A 1108 2.48 29.02 21.92
N THR A 1109 2.68 29.95 22.86
CA THR A 1109 2.25 31.34 22.65
C THR A 1109 3.03 32.34 23.52
N ARG A 1110 3.05 33.60 23.07
CA ARG A 1110 3.48 34.75 23.90
C ARG A 1110 2.35 35.27 24.79
N ASN A 1111 1.10 34.86 24.51
CA ASN A 1111 -0.07 35.33 25.23
C ASN A 1111 -0.30 34.50 26.51
N ARG A 1112 0.12 35.05 27.65
CA ARG A 1112 -0.10 34.44 28.98
C ARG A 1112 -1.57 34.31 29.38
N GLU A 1113 -2.44 35.17 28.86
CA GLU A 1113 -3.87 35.12 29.14
C GLU A 1113 -4.49 33.90 28.47
N PHE A 1114 -4.12 33.62 27.22
CA PHE A 1114 -4.57 32.44 26.48
C PHE A 1114 -4.29 31.14 27.25
N ILE A 1115 -3.10 30.98 27.84
CA ILE A 1115 -2.77 29.77 28.62
C ILE A 1115 -3.76 29.57 29.79
N LYS A 1116 -4.18 30.65 30.46
CA LYS A 1116 -5.17 30.56 31.54
C LYS A 1116 -6.56 30.16 31.02
N GLU A 1117 -6.95 30.68 29.86
CA GLU A 1117 -8.23 30.38 29.21
C GLU A 1117 -8.36 28.90 28.81
N THR A 1118 -7.24 28.22 28.51
CA THR A 1118 -7.28 26.78 28.20
C THR A 1118 -7.73 25.91 29.39
N GLY A 1119 -7.66 26.43 30.62
CA GLY A 1119 -7.95 25.67 31.85
C GLY A 1119 -6.92 24.57 32.16
N GLN A 1120 -5.86 24.46 31.36
CA GLN A 1120 -4.79 23.47 31.52
C GLN A 1120 -3.66 24.04 32.38
N ALA A 1121 -2.95 23.17 33.11
CA ALA A 1121 -1.81 23.59 33.91
C ALA A 1121 -0.64 23.99 32.99
N ALA A 1122 -0.17 25.23 33.13
CA ALA A 1122 1.06 25.67 32.47
C ALA A 1122 2.24 24.79 32.92
N PHE A 1123 3.16 24.50 32.01
CA PHE A 1123 4.35 23.73 32.35
C PHE A 1123 5.26 24.53 33.30
N GLN A 1124 5.56 24.00 34.49
CA GLN A 1124 6.32 24.70 35.54
C GLN A 1124 7.68 24.06 35.89
N GLY A 1125 8.24 23.18 35.03
CA GLY A 1125 9.50 22.46 35.31
C GLY A 1125 10.74 23.02 34.60
N LEU A 1126 11.93 22.85 35.20
CA LEU A 1126 13.18 22.81 34.45
C LEU A 1126 13.15 21.56 33.56
N VAL A 1127 13.29 21.74 32.25
CA VAL A 1127 13.39 20.62 31.29
C VAL A 1127 14.81 20.03 31.35
N ASP A 1128 15.21 19.50 32.50
CA ASP A 1128 16.51 18.85 32.65
C ASP A 1128 16.51 17.52 31.89
N GLY A 1129 17.47 17.35 30.97
CA GLY A 1129 17.68 16.11 30.22
C GLY A 1129 17.12 16.04 28.79
N TYR A 1130 16.42 17.08 28.29
CA TYR A 1130 16.04 17.14 26.87
C TYR A 1130 17.00 18.01 26.05
N PRO A 1131 17.43 17.57 24.85
CA PRO A 1131 18.31 18.36 24.00
C PRO A 1131 17.57 19.57 23.40
N LEU A 1132 18.26 20.70 23.29
CA LEU A 1132 17.79 21.78 22.43
C LEU A 1132 18.02 21.38 20.97
N TRP A 1133 16.94 21.24 20.21
CA TRP A 1133 17.03 20.99 18.77
C TRP A 1133 17.30 22.29 18.01
N THR A 1134 18.44 22.32 17.33
CA THR A 1134 18.78 23.35 16.36
C THR A 1134 19.04 22.70 15.02
N ASP A 1135 18.97 23.46 13.95
CA ASP A 1135 19.35 23.01 12.62
C ASP A 1135 20.72 22.31 12.61
N ASP A 1136 21.68 22.86 13.34
CA ASP A 1136 23.04 22.32 13.43
C ASP A 1136 23.20 21.17 14.44
N HIS A 1137 22.23 20.95 15.32
CA HIS A 1137 22.27 19.92 16.36
C HIS A 1137 20.89 19.30 16.65
N VAL A 1138 20.69 18.08 16.13
CA VAL A 1138 19.51 17.25 16.36
C VAL A 1138 19.93 15.81 16.62
N SER A 1139 19.39 15.21 17.68
CA SER A 1139 19.49 13.77 17.96
C SER A 1139 18.19 13.25 18.55
N LEU A 1140 17.73 12.10 18.06
CA LEU A 1140 16.54 11.41 18.57
C LEU A 1140 16.86 10.51 19.78
N LEU A 1141 18.11 10.07 19.92
CA LEU A 1141 18.48 9.05 20.92
C LEU A 1141 18.08 9.42 22.36
N PRO A 1142 18.20 10.69 22.83
CA PRO A 1142 17.80 11.07 24.19
C PRO A 1142 16.29 10.98 24.45
N ILE A 1143 15.47 11.02 23.39
CA ILE A 1143 14.01 11.12 23.50
C ILE A 1143 13.28 9.82 23.10
N VAL A 1144 14.01 8.77 22.71
CA VAL A 1144 13.42 7.44 22.47
C VAL A 1144 12.81 6.91 23.77
N SER A 1145 11.56 6.50 23.70
CA SER A 1145 10.87 5.87 24.84
C SER A 1145 11.59 4.57 25.21
N PRO A 1146 11.98 4.38 26.49
CA PRO A 1146 12.56 3.12 26.92
C PRO A 1146 11.54 1.99 26.72
N PRO A 1147 11.97 0.80 26.28
CA PRO A 1147 11.08 -0.36 26.17
C PRO A 1147 10.42 -0.66 27.52
N GLU A 1148 9.18 -1.12 27.53
CA GLU A 1148 8.46 -1.43 28.78
C GLU A 1148 9.26 -2.35 29.71
N TRP A 1149 9.97 -3.35 29.15
CA TRP A 1149 10.81 -4.24 29.93
C TRP A 1149 11.99 -3.51 30.58
N TRP A 1150 12.57 -2.51 29.92
CA TRP A 1150 13.64 -1.67 30.48
C TRP A 1150 13.11 -0.77 31.57
N THR A 1151 11.90 -0.22 31.41
CA THR A 1151 11.22 0.57 32.44
C THR A 1151 10.89 -0.29 33.67
N ARG A 1152 10.46 -1.55 33.47
CA ARG A 1152 10.27 -2.55 34.54
C ARG A 1152 11.58 -2.96 35.21
N VAL A 1153 12.68 -3.06 34.47
CA VAL A 1153 14.02 -3.31 35.02
C VAL A 1153 14.50 -2.09 35.81
N GLN A 1154 14.29 -0.88 35.30
CA GLN A 1154 14.61 0.37 36.01
C GLN A 1154 13.78 0.53 37.29
N SER A 1155 12.49 0.17 37.28
CA SER A 1155 11.69 0.17 38.51
C SER A 1155 12.20 -0.86 39.51
N TRP A 1156 12.68 -2.02 39.03
CA TRP A 1156 13.35 -3.01 39.86
C TRP A 1156 14.64 -2.47 40.52
N PHE A 1157 15.43 -1.67 39.79
CA PHE A 1157 16.64 -1.03 40.33
C PHE A 1157 16.36 0.23 41.18
N ARG A 1158 15.19 0.87 41.01
CA ARG A 1158 14.83 2.12 41.73
C ARG A 1158 14.14 1.90 43.07
N GLY A 1159 13.88 0.66 43.48
CA GLY A 1159 13.43 0.33 44.84
C GLY A 1159 12.18 1.08 45.27
N GLY A 1160 11.01 0.60 44.85
CA GLY A 1160 9.71 1.07 45.32
C GLY A 1160 8.68 -0.05 45.18
N GLU A 1161 8.54 -0.82 46.26
CA GLU A 1161 7.69 -2.01 46.51
C GLU A 1161 7.93 -3.28 45.68
#